data_AF-A0A3E5A432-F1
#
_entry.id   AF-A0A3E5A432-F1
#
_cell.length_a   1.000
_cell.length_b   1.000
_cell.length_c   1.000
_cell.angle_alpha   90.00
_cell.angle_beta   90.00
_cell.angle_gamma   90.00
#
_symmetry.space_group_name_H-M   'P 1'
#
loop_
_entity.id
_entity.type
_entity.pdbx_description
1 polymer ?
#
loop_
_entity_poly.entity_id
_entity_poly.type
_entity_poly.pdbx_seq_one_letter_code
_entity_poly.pdbx_strand_id
1 'polypeptide(L)'
;MMTKNADKNREQMMMFSMDDMVPQNHMLRLIDKAINWNFIYDLVEEKYCPDNGRPSMDPVMLIKIPFIQYLYGIKSMRQTMKEIEVNVAYRWFLGLDMLDPVPHFSTFGKNYTRRFKDTDLFEQIFSKILEDCMKYKLVNTEQIFVDATHVKACANSKKMRKRVAHEQALWYEEELNKEIEKDRLAHGKKPLKKKDDNLPPASGGTGNDKDSISEELPEDVKTQKCSISDPESGWFRKGEHKHVFADAGYKTPAIAHQLLEDGIQPLFPYTRPKTKEGFFGKHAFAYDEYYDCYICPGAHILTYSTTNRSGYKEYKSCGEHCAECQCLSKCTESKDHVKLITRHVWEEYMEVVEDIRHTIGNRQIYQLRKETIERIFGTAKEQHGFRYTQYIGKARMEMKAGLTFACMNLKKLAKMASDFEKPDKVHTLFPDEIPIKMWPLPVRDLLFLGKASEKRLTEAGIHTIGDMAHSSEEEIQRLLGSKAGHQLYQYACGIDNSPVKAQPEEAKGFSVETTFNDDIVSVEQVLPILLEQCDIVATRMRRKEKKCTSISVNFRTLDFRNKSHQMTIPNATDTTDEIYKNAQKLFTESWKGEPLRLIGVALTNLTDESFEQLSLFEDNEKKERYRKLDATMDEIRKKFGNDKIIRASIMNSSTGIAKKARAQMKNEDDKESRTVE
;
A
#
# COMPACT_ATOMS: atom_id res chain seq x y z
N MET A 1 36.32 -22.67 -11.35
CA MET A 1 36.41 -23.32 -12.67
C MET A 1 35.28 -22.80 -13.55
N MET A 2 35.59 -22.12 -14.66
CA MET A 2 34.58 -21.77 -15.68
C MET A 2 34.39 -22.97 -16.61
N THR A 3 33.31 -23.72 -16.42
CA THR A 3 32.92 -24.78 -17.35
C THR A 3 32.38 -24.17 -18.64
N LYS A 4 33.19 -24.23 -19.70
CA LYS A 4 32.85 -23.75 -21.07
C LYS A 4 31.93 -24.71 -21.84
N ASN A 5 31.66 -25.91 -21.32
CA ASN A 5 30.66 -26.83 -21.86
C ASN A 5 29.37 -26.69 -21.05
N ALA A 6 28.56 -25.71 -21.44
CA ALA A 6 27.26 -25.43 -20.84
C ALA A 6 26.09 -26.09 -21.61
N ASP A 7 26.36 -27.16 -22.38
CA ASP A 7 25.34 -28.17 -22.69
C ASP A 7 25.08 -29.00 -21.42
N LYS A 8 24.57 -28.26 -20.44
CA LYS A 8 24.22 -28.62 -19.07
C LYS A 8 23.09 -29.63 -19.12
N ASN A 9 23.25 -30.83 -18.56
CA ASN A 9 22.22 -31.68 -17.93
C ASN A 9 20.80 -31.81 -18.56
N ARG A 10 20.55 -31.30 -19.78
CA ARG A 10 19.21 -31.18 -20.40
C ARG A 10 18.63 -32.53 -20.79
N GLU A 11 19.50 -33.49 -21.06
CA GLU A 11 19.16 -34.86 -21.46
C GLU A 11 19.23 -35.84 -20.28
N GLN A 12 19.51 -35.36 -19.05
CA GLN A 12 19.55 -36.23 -17.88
C GLN A 12 18.15 -36.65 -17.47
N MET A 13 17.93 -37.96 -17.44
CA MET A 13 16.71 -38.54 -16.87
C MET A 13 16.86 -38.54 -15.34
N MET A 14 16.02 -37.75 -14.68
CA MET A 14 15.94 -37.67 -13.22
C MET A 14 14.55 -38.13 -12.78
N MET A 15 14.48 -38.94 -11.74
CA MET A 15 13.23 -39.33 -11.10
C MET A 15 12.98 -38.36 -9.94
N PHE A 16 11.91 -37.56 -10.05
CA PHE A 16 11.49 -36.60 -9.03
C PHE A 16 9.97 -36.69 -8.83
N SER A 17 9.50 -36.39 -7.63
CA SER A 17 8.07 -36.14 -7.41
C SER A 17 7.72 -34.76 -7.95
N MET A 18 6.52 -34.61 -8.52
CA MET A 18 6.01 -33.31 -8.91
C MET A 18 5.85 -32.37 -7.71
N ASP A 19 5.62 -32.94 -6.53
CA ASP A 19 5.55 -32.19 -5.28
C ASP A 19 6.90 -31.54 -4.93
N ASP A 20 8.01 -32.24 -5.11
CA ASP A 20 9.35 -31.72 -4.78
C ASP A 20 9.79 -30.56 -5.69
N MET A 21 9.23 -30.48 -6.90
CA MET A 21 9.57 -29.42 -7.86
C MET A 21 8.94 -28.07 -7.54
N VAL A 22 7.86 -28.04 -6.76
CA VAL A 22 7.16 -26.79 -6.41
C VAL A 22 7.57 -26.36 -5.01
N PRO A 23 8.25 -25.20 -4.84
CA PRO A 23 8.71 -24.74 -3.54
C PRO A 23 7.59 -24.70 -2.50
N GLN A 24 7.87 -25.12 -1.26
CA GLN A 24 6.86 -25.19 -0.19
C GLN A 24 6.23 -23.82 0.15
N ASN A 25 6.97 -22.74 -0.03
CA ASN A 25 6.50 -21.36 0.16
C ASN A 25 5.82 -20.76 -1.09
N HIS A 26 5.57 -21.55 -2.15
CA HIS A 26 4.92 -21.05 -3.36
C HIS A 26 3.45 -20.69 -3.11
N MET A 27 2.99 -19.55 -3.64
CA MET A 27 1.65 -19.01 -3.42
C MET A 27 0.52 -20.02 -3.68
N LEU A 28 0.61 -20.81 -4.75
CA LEU A 28 -0.43 -21.79 -5.09
C LEU A 28 -0.54 -22.93 -4.06
N ARG A 29 0.56 -23.32 -3.41
CA ARG A 29 0.52 -24.28 -2.30
C ARG A 29 -0.18 -23.69 -1.08
N LEU A 30 0.13 -22.45 -0.76
CA LEU A 30 -0.50 -21.74 0.35
C LEU A 30 -2.00 -21.58 0.12
N ILE A 31 -2.42 -21.30 -1.12
CA ILE A 31 -3.84 -21.21 -1.50
C ILE A 31 -4.52 -22.58 -1.40
N ASP A 32 -3.90 -23.64 -1.91
CA ASP A 32 -4.46 -25.00 -1.88
C ASP A 32 -4.59 -25.53 -0.44
N LYS A 33 -3.65 -25.17 0.46
CA LYS A 33 -3.75 -25.45 1.91
C LYS A 33 -4.83 -24.62 2.60
N ALA A 34 -5.06 -23.37 2.16
CA ALA A 34 -5.98 -22.45 2.81
C ALA A 34 -7.46 -22.76 2.53
N ILE A 35 -7.78 -23.35 1.37
CA ILE A 35 -9.16 -23.61 0.94
C ILE A 35 -9.33 -25.06 0.49
N ASN A 36 -10.37 -25.70 1.02
CA ASN A 36 -10.85 -26.97 0.49
C ASN A 36 -11.72 -26.71 -0.74
N TRP A 37 -11.33 -27.20 -1.91
CA TRP A 37 -12.06 -26.97 -3.17
C TRP A 37 -13.28 -27.88 -3.37
N ASN A 38 -13.51 -28.86 -2.49
CA ASN A 38 -14.56 -29.86 -2.66
C ASN A 38 -15.97 -29.28 -2.67
N PHE A 39 -16.21 -28.12 -2.05
CA PHE A 39 -17.54 -27.47 -2.07
C PHE A 39 -18.01 -27.16 -3.49
N ILE A 40 -17.11 -27.05 -4.47
CA ILE A 40 -17.48 -26.81 -5.87
C ILE A 40 -18.27 -27.99 -6.43
N TYR A 41 -17.98 -29.23 -6.01
CA TYR A 41 -18.72 -30.40 -6.47
C TYR A 41 -20.20 -30.29 -6.08
N ASP A 42 -20.47 -29.95 -4.83
CA ASP A 42 -21.84 -29.76 -4.32
C ASP A 42 -22.58 -28.65 -5.09
N LEU A 43 -21.88 -27.57 -5.44
CA LEU A 43 -22.47 -26.45 -6.19
C LEU A 43 -22.81 -26.76 -7.64
N VAL A 44 -22.09 -27.69 -8.26
CA VAL A 44 -22.25 -27.99 -9.69
C VAL A 44 -22.92 -29.33 -9.96
N GLU A 45 -23.22 -30.14 -8.93
CA GLU A 45 -23.74 -31.50 -9.06
C GLU A 45 -24.94 -31.58 -10.02
N GLU A 46 -25.95 -30.71 -9.83
CA GLU A 46 -27.15 -30.67 -10.68
C GLU A 46 -26.88 -30.35 -12.15
N LYS A 47 -25.72 -29.76 -12.48
CA LYS A 47 -25.34 -29.38 -13.85
C LYS A 47 -24.58 -30.50 -14.58
N TYR A 48 -24.25 -31.58 -13.88
CA TYR A 48 -23.47 -32.70 -14.39
C TYR A 48 -24.32 -33.97 -14.34
N CYS A 49 -24.22 -34.79 -15.39
CA CYS A 49 -24.89 -36.09 -15.40
C CYS A 49 -23.90 -37.13 -14.84
N PRO A 50 -24.32 -37.98 -13.88
CA PRO A 50 -23.45 -38.98 -13.29
C PRO A 50 -23.07 -40.10 -14.28
N ASP A 51 -24.03 -40.56 -15.08
CA ASP A 51 -23.88 -41.84 -15.81
C ASP A 51 -23.97 -41.75 -17.34
N ASN A 52 -24.21 -40.57 -17.92
CA ASN A 52 -24.52 -40.47 -19.35
C ASN A 52 -23.63 -39.47 -20.12
N GLY A 53 -23.00 -39.95 -21.19
CA GLY A 53 -22.23 -39.15 -22.15
C GLY A 53 -20.71 -39.24 -22.01
N ARG A 54 -20.00 -38.35 -22.72
CA ARG A 54 -18.53 -38.22 -22.64
C ARG A 54 -18.16 -37.63 -21.27
N PRO A 55 -17.23 -38.24 -20.51
CA PRO A 55 -16.82 -37.71 -19.23
C PRO A 55 -16.38 -36.26 -19.39
N SER A 56 -17.02 -35.38 -18.64
CA SER A 56 -16.64 -33.98 -18.60
C SER A 56 -15.36 -33.81 -17.81
N MET A 57 -14.65 -32.73 -18.12
CA MET A 57 -13.53 -32.27 -17.33
C MET A 57 -13.94 -32.03 -15.88
N ASP A 58 -13.04 -32.32 -14.95
CA ASP A 58 -13.23 -32.07 -13.52
C ASP A 58 -13.70 -30.62 -13.26
N PRO A 59 -14.86 -30.41 -12.60
CA PRO A 59 -15.37 -29.09 -12.24
C PRO A 59 -14.38 -28.23 -11.46
N VAL A 60 -13.65 -28.83 -10.50
CA VAL A 60 -12.68 -28.10 -9.67
C VAL A 60 -11.54 -27.59 -10.54
N MET A 61 -10.96 -28.44 -11.38
CA MET A 61 -9.94 -28.01 -12.35
C MET A 61 -10.45 -26.91 -13.29
N LEU A 62 -11.70 -27.02 -13.77
CA LEU A 62 -12.29 -26.01 -14.67
C LEU A 62 -12.37 -24.63 -14.02
N ILE A 63 -12.67 -24.57 -12.72
CA ILE A 63 -12.69 -23.34 -11.94
C ILE A 63 -11.27 -22.89 -11.56
N LYS A 64 -10.35 -23.80 -11.22
CA LYS A 64 -8.96 -23.44 -10.87
C LYS A 64 -8.19 -22.76 -12.03
N ILE A 65 -8.51 -23.09 -13.29
CA ILE A 65 -7.89 -22.47 -14.48
C ILE A 65 -8.03 -20.93 -14.51
N PRO A 66 -9.23 -20.33 -14.45
CA PRO A 66 -9.38 -18.87 -14.38
C PRO A 66 -8.79 -18.28 -13.09
N PHE A 67 -8.74 -19.03 -11.97
CA PHE A 67 -8.01 -18.58 -10.78
C PHE A 67 -6.52 -18.37 -11.06
N ILE A 68 -5.84 -19.30 -11.75
CA ILE A 68 -4.44 -19.08 -12.19
C ILE A 68 -4.35 -17.84 -13.08
N GLN A 69 -5.25 -17.72 -14.05
CA GLN A 69 -5.27 -16.57 -14.96
C GLN A 69 -5.35 -15.24 -14.19
N TYR A 70 -6.26 -15.13 -13.22
CA TYR A 70 -6.50 -13.88 -12.50
C TYR A 70 -5.52 -13.65 -11.36
N LEU A 71 -5.01 -14.69 -10.68
CA LEU A 71 -3.99 -14.58 -9.63
C LEU A 71 -2.69 -13.94 -10.15
N TYR A 72 -2.29 -14.30 -11.36
CA TYR A 72 -1.05 -13.85 -12.01
C TYR A 72 -1.29 -12.79 -13.11
N GLY A 73 -2.52 -12.34 -13.31
CA GLY A 73 -2.84 -11.27 -14.26
C GLY A 73 -2.59 -11.64 -15.73
N ILE A 74 -2.70 -12.92 -16.09
CA ILE A 74 -2.45 -13.40 -17.45
C ILE A 74 -3.55 -12.88 -18.39
N LYS A 75 -3.12 -12.21 -19.47
CA LYS A 75 -4.01 -11.42 -20.32
C LYS A 75 -4.99 -12.23 -21.18
N SER A 76 -4.72 -13.51 -21.41
CA SER A 76 -5.47 -14.34 -22.35
C SER A 76 -5.50 -15.79 -21.91
N MET A 77 -6.65 -16.44 -22.04
CA MET A 77 -6.82 -17.87 -21.76
C MET A 77 -5.88 -18.73 -22.62
N ARG A 78 -5.54 -18.31 -23.86
CA ARG A 78 -4.54 -19.01 -24.69
C ARG A 78 -3.14 -18.96 -24.08
N GLN A 79 -2.79 -17.81 -23.51
CA GLN A 79 -1.52 -17.64 -22.82
C GLN A 79 -1.51 -18.44 -21.53
N THR A 80 -2.63 -18.47 -20.79
CA THR A 80 -2.78 -19.30 -19.59
C THR A 80 -2.54 -20.77 -19.90
N MET A 81 -3.11 -21.32 -20.97
CA MET A 81 -2.85 -22.72 -21.35
C MET A 81 -1.39 -22.97 -21.73
N LYS A 82 -0.76 -22.07 -22.49
CA LYS A 82 0.68 -22.16 -22.79
C LYS A 82 1.55 -22.11 -21.54
N GLU A 83 1.16 -21.30 -20.55
CA GLU A 83 1.89 -21.25 -19.28
C GLU A 83 1.66 -22.52 -18.45
N ILE A 84 0.47 -23.11 -18.48
CA ILE A 84 0.19 -24.42 -17.84
C ILE A 84 1.00 -25.54 -18.52
N GLU A 85 1.28 -25.46 -19.82
CA GLU A 85 2.14 -26.42 -20.51
C GLU A 85 3.58 -26.43 -19.98
N VAL A 86 4.12 -25.27 -19.60
CA VAL A 86 5.54 -25.13 -19.21
C VAL A 86 5.78 -24.98 -17.71
N ASN A 87 4.78 -24.53 -16.95
CA ASN A 87 4.93 -24.20 -15.54
C ASN A 87 4.44 -25.34 -14.64
N VAL A 88 5.40 -26.01 -14.00
CA VAL A 88 5.16 -27.12 -13.07
C VAL A 88 4.21 -26.74 -11.93
N ALA A 89 4.31 -25.53 -11.37
CA ALA A 89 3.47 -25.10 -10.26
C ALA A 89 1.99 -24.96 -10.66
N TYR A 90 1.73 -24.58 -11.91
CA TYR A 90 0.36 -24.45 -12.43
C TYR A 90 -0.26 -25.82 -12.65
N ARG A 91 0.51 -26.76 -13.20
CA ARG A 91 0.06 -28.15 -13.37
C ARG A 91 -0.19 -28.83 -12.03
N TRP A 92 0.71 -28.63 -11.06
CA TRP A 92 0.55 -29.13 -9.69
C TRP A 92 -0.75 -28.63 -9.06
N PHE A 93 -1.04 -27.33 -9.17
CA PHE A 93 -2.28 -26.75 -8.62
C PHE A 93 -3.56 -27.29 -9.29
N LEU A 94 -3.48 -27.65 -10.57
CA LEU A 94 -4.57 -28.26 -11.34
C LEU A 94 -4.68 -29.78 -11.16
N GLY A 95 -3.70 -30.43 -10.52
CA GLY A 95 -3.63 -31.89 -10.41
C GLY A 95 -3.30 -32.61 -11.72
N LEU A 96 -2.62 -31.94 -12.67
CA LEU A 96 -2.20 -32.53 -13.95
C LEU A 96 -0.77 -33.08 -13.84
N ASP A 97 -0.53 -34.32 -14.28
CA ASP A 97 0.82 -34.87 -14.43
C ASP A 97 1.56 -34.17 -15.59
N MET A 98 2.89 -34.23 -15.67
CA MET A 98 3.69 -33.60 -16.72
C MET A 98 3.36 -34.12 -18.13
N LEU A 99 2.85 -35.36 -18.26
CA LEU A 99 2.49 -35.97 -19.53
C LEU A 99 1.04 -35.72 -19.96
N ASP A 100 0.18 -35.26 -19.04
CA ASP A 100 -1.23 -35.06 -19.35
C ASP A 100 -1.46 -33.94 -20.37
N PRO A 101 -2.40 -34.09 -21.31
CA PRO A 101 -2.72 -33.03 -22.25
C PRO A 101 -3.40 -31.85 -21.54
N VAL A 102 -2.90 -30.63 -21.79
CA VAL A 102 -3.51 -29.41 -21.24
C VAL A 102 -4.86 -29.15 -21.91
N PRO A 103 -5.89 -28.72 -21.16
CA PRO A 103 -7.18 -28.34 -21.73
C PRO A 103 -7.06 -27.30 -22.85
N HIS A 104 -7.86 -27.48 -23.91
CA HIS A 104 -7.93 -26.48 -24.97
C HIS A 104 -8.48 -25.13 -24.42
N PHE A 105 -7.91 -24.00 -24.84
CA PHE A 105 -8.25 -22.65 -24.31
C PHE A 105 -9.75 -22.28 -24.40
N SER A 106 -10.52 -22.92 -25.29
CA SER A 106 -11.96 -22.65 -25.46
C SER A 106 -12.85 -23.43 -24.49
N THR A 107 -12.31 -24.40 -23.75
CA THR A 107 -13.07 -25.29 -22.86
C THR A 107 -13.81 -24.51 -21.78
N PHE A 108 -13.13 -23.58 -21.11
CA PHE A 108 -13.75 -22.72 -20.08
C PHE A 108 -14.89 -21.88 -20.68
N GLY A 109 -14.63 -21.17 -21.78
CA GLY A 109 -15.63 -20.29 -22.42
C GLY A 109 -16.87 -21.03 -22.95
N LYS A 110 -16.69 -22.26 -23.47
CA LYS A 110 -17.79 -23.12 -23.90
C LYS A 110 -18.62 -23.63 -22.73
N ASN A 111 -17.98 -24.05 -21.63
CA ASN A 111 -18.69 -24.50 -20.43
C ASN A 111 -19.43 -23.34 -19.76
N TYR A 112 -18.82 -22.15 -19.67
CA TYR A 112 -19.51 -20.96 -19.22
C TYR A 112 -20.81 -20.73 -19.99
N THR A 113 -20.72 -20.69 -21.32
CA THR A 113 -21.90 -20.39 -22.17
C THR A 113 -22.98 -21.48 -22.11
N ARG A 114 -22.60 -22.74 -21.85
CA ARG A 114 -23.52 -23.90 -21.86
C ARG A 114 -24.10 -24.25 -20.50
N ARG A 115 -23.35 -24.03 -19.41
CA ARG A 115 -23.66 -24.57 -18.07
C ARG A 115 -23.78 -23.50 -16.98
N PHE A 116 -22.99 -22.43 -17.07
CA PHE A 116 -22.87 -21.41 -15.99
C PHE A 116 -23.40 -20.04 -16.39
N LYS A 117 -23.93 -19.91 -17.60
CA LYS A 117 -24.54 -18.66 -18.06
C LYS A 117 -25.86 -18.51 -17.30
N ASP A 118 -26.10 -17.31 -16.77
CA ASP A 118 -27.32 -16.96 -16.04
C ASP A 118 -27.49 -17.73 -14.72
N THR A 119 -26.39 -18.26 -14.16
CA THR A 119 -26.32 -18.87 -12.81
C THR A 119 -25.55 -17.97 -11.85
N ASP A 120 -25.83 -18.10 -10.56
CA ASP A 120 -25.18 -17.42 -9.44
C ASP A 120 -23.93 -18.16 -8.90
N LEU A 121 -23.49 -19.24 -9.56
CA LEU A 121 -22.34 -20.07 -9.15
C LEU A 121 -21.11 -19.25 -8.73
N PHE A 122 -20.73 -18.24 -9.51
CA PHE A 122 -19.54 -17.43 -9.23
C PHE A 122 -19.72 -16.48 -8.04
N GLU A 123 -20.95 -16.04 -7.79
CA GLU A 123 -21.31 -15.25 -6.62
C GLU A 123 -21.29 -16.12 -5.36
N GLN A 124 -21.77 -17.36 -5.45
CA GLN A 124 -21.66 -18.35 -4.37
C GLN A 124 -20.20 -18.70 -4.05
N ILE A 125 -19.35 -18.92 -5.06
CA ILE A 125 -17.91 -19.14 -4.85
C ILE A 125 -17.26 -17.94 -4.16
N PHE A 126 -17.57 -16.71 -4.59
CA PHE A 126 -17.05 -15.51 -3.94
C PHE A 126 -17.52 -15.40 -2.49
N SER A 127 -18.82 -15.65 -2.25
CA SER A 127 -19.41 -15.62 -0.91
C SER A 127 -18.78 -16.64 0.02
N LYS A 128 -18.53 -17.87 -0.46
CA LYS A 128 -17.86 -18.91 0.32
C LYS A 128 -16.45 -18.51 0.75
N ILE A 129 -15.68 -17.94 -0.18
CA ILE A 129 -14.32 -17.45 0.13
C ILE A 129 -14.36 -16.27 1.11
N LEU A 130 -15.40 -15.43 1.03
CA LEU A 130 -15.61 -14.34 1.96
C LEU A 130 -15.99 -14.84 3.36
N GLU A 131 -16.87 -15.84 3.46
CA GLU A 131 -17.20 -16.53 4.72
C GLU A 131 -15.95 -17.10 5.39
N ASP A 132 -15.07 -17.74 4.61
CA ASP A 132 -13.80 -18.26 5.14
C ASP A 132 -12.91 -17.10 5.65
N CYS A 133 -12.82 -15.98 4.93
CA CYS A 133 -12.15 -14.78 5.42
C CYS A 133 -12.75 -14.27 6.75
N MET A 134 -14.08 -14.26 6.89
CA MET A 134 -14.78 -13.85 8.10
C MET A 134 -14.51 -14.82 9.27
N LYS A 135 -14.50 -16.13 9.01
CA LYS A 135 -14.18 -17.17 10.00
C LYS A 135 -12.80 -16.96 10.62
N TYR A 136 -11.83 -16.55 9.81
CA TYR A 136 -10.47 -16.21 10.26
C TYR A 136 -10.32 -14.76 10.76
N LYS A 137 -11.43 -14.02 10.96
CA LYS A 137 -11.46 -12.64 11.44
C LYS A 137 -10.64 -11.67 10.57
N LEU A 138 -10.53 -11.93 9.27
CA LEU A 138 -9.83 -11.06 8.31
C LEU A 138 -10.70 -9.91 7.78
N VAL A 139 -11.99 -9.90 8.11
CA VAL A 139 -12.97 -8.90 7.69
C VAL A 139 -13.54 -8.25 8.94
N ASN A 140 -13.42 -6.92 9.02
CA ASN A 140 -14.17 -6.13 9.99
C ASN A 140 -15.48 -5.65 9.32
N THR A 141 -16.62 -5.98 9.91
CA THR A 141 -17.96 -5.60 9.42
C THR A 141 -18.46 -4.29 10.01
N GLU A 142 -17.77 -3.71 11.00
CA GLU A 142 -18.15 -2.43 11.63
C GLU A 142 -18.07 -1.26 10.64
N GLN A 143 -17.15 -1.33 9.68
CA GLN A 143 -16.89 -0.26 8.72
C GLN A 143 -16.91 -0.82 7.30
N ILE A 144 -17.91 -0.40 6.51
CA ILE A 144 -18.04 -0.79 5.11
C ILE A 144 -17.68 0.41 4.25
N PHE A 145 -16.65 0.24 3.44
CA PHE A 145 -16.28 1.24 2.44
C PHE A 145 -16.86 0.81 1.08
N VAL A 146 -17.51 1.75 0.39
CA VAL A 146 -18.06 1.53 -0.96
C VAL A 146 -17.42 2.52 -1.92
N ASP A 147 -16.90 2.01 -3.03
CA ASP A 147 -16.33 2.82 -4.10
C ASP A 147 -16.49 2.09 -5.44
N ALA A 148 -16.41 2.82 -6.55
CA ALA A 148 -16.49 2.21 -7.87
C ALA A 148 -15.36 2.69 -8.78
N THR A 149 -14.93 1.80 -9.67
CA THR A 149 -13.90 2.11 -10.65
C THR A 149 -14.40 1.85 -12.07
N HIS A 150 -14.03 2.76 -12.97
CA HIS A 150 -14.22 2.54 -14.40
C HIS A 150 -13.17 1.58 -14.94
N VAL A 151 -13.61 0.61 -15.75
CA VAL A 151 -12.76 -0.30 -16.51
C VAL A 151 -13.00 -0.06 -17.99
N LYS A 152 -11.92 0.07 -18.78
CA LYS A 152 -12.06 0.38 -20.20
C LYS A 152 -12.57 -0.84 -20.96
N ALA A 153 -13.70 -0.68 -21.66
CA ALA A 153 -14.26 -1.73 -22.50
C ALA A 153 -13.35 -2.05 -23.70
N CYS A 154 -13.20 -3.33 -24.04
CA CYS A 154 -12.60 -3.79 -25.29
C CYS A 154 -13.61 -3.69 -26.45
N ALA A 155 -14.11 -2.48 -26.68
CA ALA A 155 -15.10 -2.16 -27.69
C ALA A 155 -14.50 -1.23 -28.74
N ASN A 156 -14.88 -1.39 -30.00
CA ASN A 156 -14.45 -0.48 -31.06
C ASN A 156 -15.22 0.83 -30.96
N SER A 157 -14.49 1.92 -30.67
CA SER A 157 -15.06 3.26 -30.53
C SER A 157 -15.57 3.85 -31.85
N LYS A 158 -15.23 3.27 -33.00
CA LYS A 158 -15.66 3.80 -34.32
C LYS A 158 -17.00 3.23 -34.80
N LYS A 159 -17.57 2.24 -34.12
CA LYS A 159 -18.82 1.56 -34.52
C LYS A 159 -19.91 1.78 -33.47
N MET A 160 -20.89 2.65 -33.75
CA MET A 160 -21.90 3.10 -32.78
C MET A 160 -23.34 3.01 -33.31
N ARG A 161 -24.28 2.76 -32.39
CA ARG A 161 -25.73 2.89 -32.60
C ARG A 161 -26.34 3.61 -31.41
N LYS A 162 -27.36 4.45 -31.66
CA LYS A 162 -28.15 5.07 -30.60
C LYS A 162 -29.21 4.06 -30.13
N ARG A 163 -29.34 3.83 -28.83
CA ARG A 163 -30.44 3.06 -28.22
C ARG A 163 -31.16 3.92 -27.18
N VAL A 164 -32.43 3.60 -26.93
CA VAL A 164 -33.21 4.16 -25.83
C VAL A 164 -32.58 3.71 -24.52
N ALA A 165 -32.30 4.64 -23.61
CA ALA A 165 -31.79 4.31 -22.29
C ALA A 165 -32.87 3.54 -21.50
N HIS A 166 -32.53 2.38 -20.96
CA HIS A 166 -33.46 1.61 -20.13
C HIS A 166 -33.44 2.18 -18.69
N GLU A 167 -34.59 2.59 -18.19
CA GLU A 167 -34.75 3.11 -16.83
C GLU A 167 -34.66 1.95 -15.81
N GLN A 168 -33.55 1.87 -15.09
CA GLN A 168 -33.50 1.17 -13.81
C GLN A 168 -33.47 2.22 -12.69
N ALA A 169 -34.64 2.47 -12.08
CA ALA A 169 -34.85 2.99 -10.72
C ALA A 169 -36.36 3.07 -10.37
N LEU A 170 -37.15 2.04 -10.69
CA LEU A 170 -38.63 2.07 -10.52
C LEU A 170 -39.08 2.32 -9.07
N TRP A 171 -38.38 1.75 -8.07
CA TRP A 171 -38.80 1.85 -6.67
C TRP A 171 -38.53 3.24 -6.05
N TYR A 172 -37.37 3.83 -6.32
CA TYR A 172 -37.00 5.18 -5.84
C TYR A 172 -37.90 6.26 -6.43
N GLU A 173 -38.23 6.16 -7.71
CA GLU A 173 -39.10 7.14 -8.37
C GLU A 173 -40.52 7.11 -7.78
N GLU A 174 -41.03 5.94 -7.41
CA GLU A 174 -42.35 5.82 -6.76
C GLU A 174 -42.39 6.50 -5.40
N GLU A 175 -41.38 6.28 -4.55
CA GLU A 175 -41.31 6.83 -3.21
C GLU A 175 -41.12 8.36 -3.23
N LEU A 176 -40.21 8.84 -4.09
CA LEU A 176 -40.01 10.26 -4.32
C LEU A 176 -41.29 10.94 -4.82
N ASN A 177 -42.03 10.31 -5.74
CA ASN A 177 -43.29 10.87 -6.24
C ASN A 177 -44.34 10.99 -5.13
N LYS A 178 -44.47 10.00 -4.24
CA LYS A 178 -45.39 10.08 -3.08
C LYS A 178 -45.05 11.27 -2.19
N GLU A 179 -43.77 11.53 -1.97
CA GLU A 179 -43.33 12.67 -1.16
C GLU A 179 -43.54 14.01 -1.85
N ILE A 180 -43.25 14.12 -3.15
CA ILE A 180 -43.55 15.33 -3.92
C ILE A 180 -45.04 15.65 -3.87
N GLU A 181 -45.91 14.63 -3.96
CA GLU A 181 -47.35 14.82 -3.86
C GLU A 181 -47.78 15.32 -2.47
N LYS A 182 -47.24 14.73 -1.40
CA LYS A 182 -47.49 15.17 -0.01
C LYS A 182 -47.06 16.63 0.20
N ASP A 183 -45.85 16.98 -0.24
CA ASP A 183 -45.30 18.33 -0.10
C ASP A 183 -46.12 19.37 -0.88
N ARG A 184 -46.53 19.06 -2.12
CA ARG A 184 -47.38 19.94 -2.92
C ARG A 184 -48.75 20.12 -2.29
N LEU A 185 -49.33 19.07 -1.70
CA LEU A 185 -50.62 19.14 -1.02
C LEU A 185 -50.56 20.00 0.24
N ALA A 186 -49.50 19.87 1.04
CA ALA A 186 -49.25 20.73 2.20
C ALA A 186 -49.18 22.22 1.83
N HIS A 187 -48.63 22.54 0.65
CA HIS A 187 -48.54 23.91 0.12
C HIS A 187 -49.76 24.35 -0.73
N GLY A 188 -50.85 23.58 -0.72
CA GLY A 188 -52.08 23.89 -1.45
C GLY A 188 -51.93 23.86 -2.99
N LYS A 189 -50.90 23.20 -3.51
CA LYS A 189 -50.65 23.04 -4.95
C LYS A 189 -51.27 21.74 -5.48
N LYS A 190 -51.70 21.75 -6.74
CA LYS A 190 -52.24 20.55 -7.40
C LYS A 190 -51.15 19.49 -7.61
N PRO A 191 -51.48 18.18 -7.53
CA PRO A 191 -50.57 17.09 -7.88
C PRO A 191 -50.02 17.22 -9.30
N LEU A 192 -48.80 16.72 -9.52
CA LEU A 192 -48.21 16.68 -10.85
C LEU A 192 -48.97 15.67 -11.73
N LYS A 193 -49.15 15.98 -13.02
CA LYS A 193 -49.69 14.99 -13.96
C LYS A 193 -48.71 13.81 -14.07
N LYS A 194 -49.22 12.59 -13.90
CA LYS A 194 -48.46 11.36 -14.20
C LYS A 194 -48.00 11.41 -15.66
N LYS A 195 -46.80 10.88 -15.94
CA LYS A 195 -46.42 10.65 -17.34
C LYS A 195 -47.36 9.57 -17.87
N ASP A 196 -48.02 9.84 -18.98
CA ASP A 196 -48.36 8.76 -19.90
C ASP A 196 -47.06 8.34 -20.57
N ASP A 197 -46.64 7.09 -20.38
CA ASP A 197 -45.42 6.56 -21.01
C ASP A 197 -45.57 6.37 -22.53
N ASN A 198 -46.69 6.79 -23.14
CA ASN A 198 -47.06 6.55 -24.53
C ASN A 198 -47.45 7.78 -25.37
N LEU A 199 -47.16 9.03 -24.97
CA LEU A 199 -47.42 10.20 -25.84
C LEU A 199 -46.21 11.17 -25.93
N PRO A 200 -45.72 11.48 -27.16
CA PRO A 200 -44.62 12.42 -27.35
C PRO A 200 -45.08 13.88 -27.19
N PRO A 201 -44.22 14.80 -26.70
CA PRO A 201 -44.54 16.22 -26.61
C PRO A 201 -44.40 16.95 -27.96
N ALA A 202 -45.06 18.11 -28.08
CA ALA A 202 -45.20 18.86 -29.33
C ALA A 202 -43.94 19.68 -29.70
N SER A 203 -43.68 19.71 -31.01
CA SER A 203 -42.48 20.20 -31.73
C SER A 203 -42.24 21.71 -31.72
N GLY A 204 -40.97 22.11 -31.76
CA GLY A 204 -40.53 23.45 -32.19
C GLY A 204 -39.04 23.56 -32.54
N GLY A 205 -38.72 23.54 -33.84
CA GLY A 205 -37.71 24.45 -34.44
C GLY A 205 -36.27 23.99 -34.75
N THR A 206 -36.08 23.46 -35.97
CA THR A 206 -35.02 23.74 -36.98
C THR A 206 -33.51 23.62 -36.67
N GLY A 207 -32.83 22.78 -37.47
CA GLY A 207 -31.40 22.93 -37.81
C GLY A 207 -30.74 21.67 -38.39
N ASN A 208 -30.47 21.67 -39.70
CA ASN A 208 -29.87 20.60 -40.51
C ASN A 208 -28.50 20.09 -40.03
N ASP A 209 -28.25 18.77 -40.14
CA ASP A 209 -27.06 18.23 -40.84
C ASP A 209 -27.17 16.73 -41.12
N LYS A 210 -26.83 16.35 -42.37
CA LYS A 210 -26.89 14.99 -42.93
C LYS A 210 -25.63 14.18 -42.61
N ASP A 211 -25.84 12.91 -42.26
CA ASP A 211 -25.07 11.70 -42.64
C ASP A 211 -24.87 10.71 -41.47
N SER A 212 -25.78 9.73 -41.37
CA SER A 212 -25.51 8.34 -40.99
C SER A 212 -26.83 7.56 -40.98
N ILE A 213 -26.81 6.36 -41.60
CA ILE A 213 -27.95 5.43 -41.70
C ILE A 213 -28.56 5.25 -40.31
N SER A 214 -29.74 5.84 -40.11
CA SER A 214 -30.50 5.85 -38.87
C SER A 214 -31.84 5.20 -39.13
N GLU A 215 -32.14 4.12 -38.41
CA GLU A 215 -33.53 3.83 -38.08
C GLU A 215 -34.06 5.04 -37.30
N GLU A 216 -35.15 5.63 -37.78
CA GLU A 216 -35.75 6.83 -37.21
C GLU A 216 -36.19 6.56 -35.76
N LEU A 217 -35.38 7.05 -34.82
CA LEU A 217 -35.70 7.08 -33.38
C LEU A 217 -36.25 8.48 -33.06
N PRO A 218 -37.36 8.61 -32.30
CA PRO A 218 -37.95 9.91 -31.97
C PRO A 218 -36.95 10.85 -31.30
N GLU A 219 -36.93 12.13 -31.71
CA GLU A 219 -35.95 13.14 -31.27
C GLU A 219 -35.99 13.46 -29.76
N ASP A 220 -37.08 13.09 -29.07
CA ASP A 220 -37.33 13.43 -27.67
C ASP A 220 -37.03 12.30 -26.65
N VAL A 221 -36.50 11.16 -27.09
CA VAL A 221 -36.08 10.08 -26.17
C VAL A 221 -34.61 10.25 -25.80
N LYS A 222 -34.26 10.17 -24.50
CA LYS A 222 -32.85 10.15 -24.05
C LYS A 222 -32.13 8.96 -24.71
N THR A 223 -31.36 9.27 -25.74
CA THR A 223 -30.57 8.27 -26.48
C THR A 223 -29.21 8.08 -25.83
N GLN A 224 -28.88 6.83 -25.52
CA GLN A 224 -27.54 6.44 -25.09
C GLN A 224 -26.75 5.95 -26.31
N LYS A 225 -25.51 6.41 -26.44
CA LYS A 225 -24.58 5.89 -27.45
C LYS A 225 -24.10 4.52 -26.99
N CYS A 226 -24.44 3.47 -27.73
CA CYS A 226 -24.00 2.11 -27.49
C CYS A 226 -22.96 1.69 -28.55
N SER A 227 -21.95 0.92 -28.16
CA SER A 227 -21.04 0.30 -29.12
C SER A 227 -21.75 -0.85 -29.85
N ILE A 228 -21.46 -1.03 -31.13
CA ILE A 228 -21.96 -2.19 -31.90
C ILE A 228 -21.25 -3.49 -31.46
N SER A 229 -19.99 -3.38 -31.02
CA SER A 229 -19.20 -4.55 -30.57
C SER A 229 -19.49 -4.99 -29.14
N ASP A 230 -19.88 -4.05 -28.27
CA ASP A 230 -20.29 -4.33 -26.89
C ASP A 230 -21.48 -3.41 -26.53
N PRO A 231 -22.72 -3.84 -26.80
CA PRO A 231 -23.91 -3.00 -26.63
C PRO A 231 -24.18 -2.55 -25.19
N GLU A 232 -23.64 -3.27 -24.21
CA GLU A 232 -23.80 -3.00 -22.78
C GLU A 232 -22.69 -2.07 -22.23
N SER A 233 -21.67 -1.78 -23.03
CA SER A 233 -20.62 -0.83 -22.66
C SER A 233 -21.09 0.62 -22.77
N GLY A 234 -20.87 1.40 -21.72
CA GLY A 234 -21.11 2.84 -21.70
C GLY A 234 -19.99 3.63 -22.39
N TRP A 235 -20.36 4.76 -23.02
CA TRP A 235 -19.40 5.69 -23.60
C TRP A 235 -18.89 6.70 -22.57
N PHE A 236 -17.57 6.74 -22.37
CA PHE A 236 -16.90 7.68 -21.48
C PHE A 236 -15.96 8.59 -22.29
N ARG A 237 -16.24 9.90 -22.35
CA ARG A 237 -15.34 10.92 -22.90
C ARG A 237 -14.64 11.64 -21.75
N LYS A 238 -13.31 11.54 -21.72
CA LYS A 238 -12.48 12.19 -20.69
C LYS A 238 -12.59 13.71 -20.85
N GLY A 239 -13.40 14.36 -20.00
CA GLY A 239 -13.58 15.83 -19.97
C GLY A 239 -14.95 16.36 -20.41
N GLU A 240 -15.83 15.55 -21.02
CA GLU A 240 -17.22 15.96 -21.31
C GLU A 240 -18.15 15.32 -20.29
N HIS A 241 -18.36 15.98 -19.13
CA HIS A 241 -19.61 16.12 -18.37
C HIS A 241 -19.37 16.78 -17.00
N LYS A 242 -20.31 17.64 -16.58
CA LYS A 242 -20.42 18.30 -15.27
C LYS A 242 -20.67 17.35 -14.07
N HIS A 243 -20.69 16.03 -14.30
CA HIS A 243 -20.87 15.00 -13.29
C HIS A 243 -20.09 13.74 -13.69
N VAL A 244 -19.13 13.34 -12.85
CA VAL A 244 -18.33 12.10 -12.95
C VAL A 244 -18.80 11.20 -11.81
N PHE A 245 -19.07 9.92 -12.08
CA PHE A 245 -19.69 9.00 -11.12
C PHE A 245 -18.65 8.15 -10.36
N ALA A 246 -19.01 7.90 -9.09
CA ALA A 246 -18.27 7.28 -7.99
C ALA A 246 -17.10 8.11 -7.45
N ASP A 247 -17.24 8.55 -6.19
CA ASP A 247 -16.74 9.80 -5.58
C ASP A 247 -17.57 11.04 -5.98
N ALA A 248 -18.15 11.75 -4.99
CA ALA A 248 -19.26 12.73 -5.11
C ALA A 248 -20.57 12.27 -5.80
N GLY A 249 -20.54 11.21 -6.63
CA GLY A 249 -21.71 10.75 -7.42
C GLY A 249 -22.74 9.91 -6.67
N TYR A 250 -22.36 9.24 -5.57
CA TYR A 250 -23.28 8.53 -4.66
C TYR A 250 -23.86 9.44 -3.56
N LYS A 251 -23.42 10.70 -3.51
CA LYS A 251 -23.96 11.71 -2.60
C LYS A 251 -25.30 12.20 -3.17
N THR A 252 -26.32 11.35 -3.10
CA THR A 252 -27.68 11.68 -3.51
C THR A 252 -28.61 11.67 -2.28
N PRO A 253 -29.62 12.55 -2.24
CA PRO A 253 -30.60 12.55 -1.15
C PRO A 253 -31.29 11.19 -1.01
N ALA A 254 -31.47 10.45 -2.10
CA ALA A 254 -32.06 9.12 -2.12
C ALA A 254 -31.26 8.09 -1.33
N ILE A 255 -29.94 8.05 -1.55
CA ILE A 255 -29.06 7.11 -0.85
C ILE A 255 -28.93 7.52 0.62
N ALA A 256 -28.90 8.82 0.91
CA ALA A 256 -28.90 9.31 2.30
C ALA A 256 -30.17 8.88 3.05
N HIS A 257 -31.34 9.09 2.44
CA HIS A 257 -32.64 8.69 2.97
C HIS A 257 -32.66 7.21 3.31
N GLN A 258 -32.39 6.36 2.31
CA GLN A 258 -32.43 4.91 2.49
C GLN A 258 -31.46 4.40 3.56
N LEU A 259 -30.20 4.87 3.55
CA LEU A 259 -29.22 4.41 4.53
C LEU A 259 -29.61 4.81 5.97
N LEU A 260 -30.14 6.02 6.15
CA LEU A 260 -30.57 6.50 7.46
C LEU A 260 -31.84 5.78 7.94
N GLU A 261 -32.79 5.48 7.05
CA GLU A 261 -33.97 4.65 7.38
C GLU A 261 -33.60 3.22 7.74
N ASP A 262 -32.60 2.64 7.05
CA ASP A 262 -32.05 1.31 7.36
C ASP A 262 -31.19 1.32 8.65
N GLY A 263 -31.01 2.47 9.31
CA GLY A 263 -30.22 2.63 10.53
C GLY A 263 -28.71 2.58 10.31
N ILE A 264 -28.25 2.71 9.06
CA ILE A 264 -26.83 2.71 8.67
C ILE A 264 -26.34 4.17 8.63
N GLN A 265 -25.27 4.50 9.34
CA GLN A 265 -24.68 5.84 9.30
C GLN A 265 -23.79 6.02 8.06
N PRO A 266 -24.17 6.86 7.08
CA PRO A 266 -23.35 7.07 5.89
C PRO A 266 -22.25 8.12 6.13
N LEU A 267 -21.08 7.89 5.53
CA LEU A 267 -19.97 8.85 5.54
C LEU A 267 -19.66 9.31 4.12
N PHE A 268 -20.31 10.38 3.68
CA PHE A 268 -20.17 10.88 2.30
C PHE A 268 -18.94 11.78 2.09
N PRO A 269 -18.38 11.79 0.85
CA PRO A 269 -17.24 12.64 0.52
C PRO A 269 -17.61 14.13 0.45
N TYR A 270 -16.61 14.99 0.66
CA TYR A 270 -16.78 16.43 0.45
C TYR A 270 -17.01 16.75 -1.02
N THR A 271 -18.03 17.56 -1.28
CA THR A 271 -18.28 18.16 -2.58
C THR A 271 -17.99 19.64 -2.52
N ARG A 272 -17.08 20.13 -3.37
CA ARG A 272 -16.85 21.57 -3.48
C ARG A 272 -18.15 22.29 -3.93
N PRO A 273 -18.48 23.44 -3.34
CA PRO A 273 -19.59 24.26 -3.78
C PRO A 273 -19.48 24.57 -5.28
N LYS A 274 -20.57 24.40 -6.03
CA LYS A 274 -20.62 24.68 -7.48
C LYS A 274 -20.97 26.14 -7.81
N THR A 275 -21.02 27.00 -6.80
CA THR A 275 -21.32 28.44 -6.97
C THR A 275 -20.16 29.13 -7.71
N LYS A 276 -20.48 30.08 -8.59
CA LYS A 276 -19.47 30.92 -9.25
C LYS A 276 -18.67 31.70 -8.19
N GLU A 277 -17.36 31.87 -8.41
CA GLU A 277 -16.51 32.68 -7.54
C GLU A 277 -17.02 34.12 -7.46
N GLY A 278 -17.05 34.70 -6.25
CA GLY A 278 -17.55 36.05 -5.99
C GLY A 278 -19.06 36.17 -5.69
N PHE A 279 -19.85 35.11 -5.90
CA PHE A 279 -21.28 35.08 -5.58
C PHE A 279 -21.57 34.42 -4.22
N PHE A 280 -22.70 34.80 -3.60
CA PHE A 280 -23.17 34.15 -2.38
C PHE A 280 -23.51 32.68 -2.62
N GLY A 281 -22.87 31.80 -1.84
CA GLY A 281 -23.21 30.38 -1.75
C GLY A 281 -24.51 30.13 -1.00
N LYS A 282 -25.02 28.88 -1.05
CA LYS A 282 -26.25 28.47 -0.36
C LYS A 282 -26.19 28.74 1.15
N HIS A 283 -25.03 28.52 1.79
CA HIS A 283 -24.80 28.76 3.22
C HIS A 283 -25.01 30.22 3.68
N ALA A 284 -24.99 31.19 2.76
CA ALA A 284 -25.27 32.58 3.10
C ALA A 284 -26.77 32.87 3.26
N PHE A 285 -27.64 31.93 2.88
CA PHE A 285 -29.09 32.03 3.02
C PHE A 285 -29.52 31.11 4.16
N ALA A 286 -30.14 31.67 5.18
CA ALA A 286 -30.66 30.90 6.31
C ALA A 286 -32.01 30.28 5.93
N TYR A 287 -32.20 29.00 6.20
CA TYR A 287 -33.48 28.33 6.03
C TYR A 287 -34.26 28.40 7.34
N ASP A 288 -35.52 28.82 7.28
CA ASP A 288 -36.45 28.80 8.39
C ASP A 288 -37.44 27.64 8.19
N GLU A 289 -37.32 26.63 9.06
CA GLU A 289 -38.14 25.41 9.03
C GLU A 289 -39.61 25.68 9.38
N TYR A 290 -39.87 26.64 10.28
CA TYR A 290 -41.23 26.91 10.75
C TYR A 290 -42.09 27.60 9.69
N TYR A 291 -41.49 28.53 8.94
CA TYR A 291 -42.16 29.28 7.87
C TYR A 291 -41.92 28.72 6.46
N ASP A 292 -41.17 27.61 6.32
CA ASP A 292 -40.67 27.02 5.07
C ASP A 292 -40.20 28.10 4.06
N CYS A 293 -39.23 28.90 4.48
CA CYS A 293 -38.71 30.00 3.66
C CYS A 293 -37.20 30.20 3.83
N TYR A 294 -36.58 30.90 2.87
CA TYR A 294 -35.16 31.27 2.96
C TYR A 294 -35.00 32.75 3.24
N ILE A 295 -34.13 33.11 4.17
CA ILE A 295 -33.79 34.50 4.50
C ILE A 295 -32.44 34.81 3.86
N CYS A 296 -32.38 35.89 3.06
CA CYS A 296 -31.16 36.30 2.38
C CYS A 296 -30.23 37.13 3.28
N PRO A 297 -28.94 37.33 2.92
CA PRO A 297 -28.02 38.20 3.66
C PRO A 297 -28.50 39.65 3.81
N GLY A 298 -29.35 40.11 2.90
CA GLY A 298 -30.00 41.42 2.95
C GLY A 298 -31.30 41.43 3.76
N ALA A 299 -31.58 40.40 4.57
CA ALA A 299 -32.77 40.26 5.42
C ALA A 299 -34.13 40.24 4.70
N HIS A 300 -34.16 39.83 3.43
CA HIS A 300 -35.40 39.62 2.67
C HIS A 300 -35.76 38.14 2.58
N ILE A 301 -37.06 37.84 2.59
CA ILE A 301 -37.60 36.48 2.55
C ILE A 301 -37.76 35.99 1.10
N LEU A 302 -37.34 34.76 0.85
CA LEU A 302 -37.60 33.99 -0.35
C LEU A 302 -38.69 32.97 -0.05
N THR A 303 -39.84 33.13 -0.67
CA THR A 303 -41.02 32.28 -0.44
C THR A 303 -41.02 31.06 -1.35
N TYR A 304 -41.62 29.97 -0.86
CA TYR A 304 -41.88 28.78 -1.66
C TYR A 304 -42.71 29.09 -2.91
N SER A 305 -42.27 28.56 -4.06
CA SER A 305 -42.93 28.70 -5.35
C SER A 305 -43.60 27.40 -5.78
N THR A 306 -42.82 26.32 -5.92
CA THR A 306 -43.30 25.00 -6.37
C THR A 306 -42.24 23.93 -6.11
N THR A 307 -42.67 22.67 -6.05
CA THR A 307 -41.79 21.50 -6.06
C THR A 307 -41.77 20.89 -7.45
N ASN A 308 -40.60 20.70 -8.03
CA ASN A 308 -40.43 20.14 -9.36
C ASN A 308 -40.53 18.60 -9.34
N ARG A 309 -40.56 17.99 -10.52
CA ARG A 309 -40.67 16.53 -10.67
C ARG A 309 -39.44 15.75 -10.18
N SER A 310 -38.30 16.42 -10.08
CA SER A 310 -37.06 15.82 -9.57
C SER A 310 -36.91 15.97 -8.05
N GLY A 311 -37.97 16.38 -7.34
CA GLY A 311 -37.95 16.47 -5.88
C GLY A 311 -37.36 17.75 -5.30
N TYR A 312 -37.12 18.80 -6.09
CA TYR A 312 -36.60 20.07 -5.58
C TYR A 312 -37.71 21.09 -5.38
N LYS A 313 -37.81 21.60 -4.15
CA LYS A 313 -38.58 22.79 -3.78
C LYS A 313 -37.85 24.03 -4.28
N GLU A 314 -38.57 24.94 -4.93
CA GLU A 314 -38.06 26.20 -5.47
C GLU A 314 -38.49 27.38 -4.60
N TYR A 315 -37.54 28.17 -4.11
CA TYR A 315 -37.77 29.41 -3.37
C TYR A 315 -37.31 30.60 -4.20
N LYS A 316 -38.16 31.60 -4.33
CA LYS A 316 -37.92 32.77 -5.18
C LYS A 316 -37.94 34.05 -4.38
N SER A 317 -37.02 34.96 -4.69
CA SER A 317 -37.07 36.33 -4.20
C SER A 317 -38.03 37.18 -5.04
N CYS A 318 -38.54 38.26 -4.44
CA CYS A 318 -39.25 39.30 -5.19
C CYS A 318 -38.24 40.12 -6.02
N GLY A 319 -38.45 40.20 -7.34
CA GLY A 319 -37.57 40.93 -8.26
C GLY A 319 -37.51 42.43 -7.98
N GLU A 320 -38.63 43.03 -7.58
CA GLU A 320 -38.75 44.46 -7.28
C GLU A 320 -37.83 44.87 -6.11
N HIS A 321 -37.87 44.13 -5.01
CA HIS A 321 -37.00 44.39 -3.85
C HIS A 321 -35.53 44.08 -4.13
N CYS A 322 -35.25 43.15 -5.05
CA CYS A 322 -33.88 42.77 -5.40
C CYS A 322 -33.22 43.77 -6.37
N ALA A 323 -33.98 44.48 -7.20
CA ALA A 323 -33.46 45.48 -8.12
C ALA A 323 -32.76 46.66 -7.40
N GLU A 324 -33.26 47.03 -6.22
CA GLU A 324 -32.71 48.10 -5.38
C GLU A 324 -31.68 47.60 -4.34
N CYS A 325 -31.39 46.29 -4.33
CA CYS A 325 -30.56 45.66 -3.31
C CYS A 325 -29.07 45.96 -3.51
N GLN A 326 -28.42 46.50 -2.48
CA GLN A 326 -26.98 46.80 -2.47
C GLN A 326 -26.09 45.57 -2.70
N CYS A 327 -26.62 44.37 -2.42
CA CYS A 327 -25.92 43.10 -2.55
C CYS A 327 -26.18 42.38 -3.89
N LEU A 328 -26.91 43.00 -4.82
CA LEU A 328 -27.33 42.41 -6.10
C LEU A 328 -26.14 41.87 -6.92
N SER A 329 -25.05 42.65 -6.98
CA SER A 329 -23.83 42.31 -7.71
C SER A 329 -23.15 41.01 -7.25
N LYS A 330 -23.41 40.59 -6.01
CA LYS A 330 -22.90 39.33 -5.42
C LYS A 330 -24.00 38.25 -5.31
N CYS A 331 -25.25 38.55 -5.67
CA CYS A 331 -26.40 37.68 -5.40
C CYS A 331 -26.92 36.93 -6.62
N THR A 332 -27.26 37.62 -7.72
CA THR A 332 -27.85 37.02 -8.93
C THR A 332 -27.50 37.81 -10.19
N GLU A 333 -27.34 37.11 -11.31
CA GLU A 333 -27.18 37.69 -12.66
C GLU A 333 -28.48 37.58 -13.49
N SER A 334 -29.60 37.22 -12.84
CA SER A 334 -30.89 37.09 -13.51
C SER A 334 -31.34 38.44 -14.08
N LYS A 335 -31.88 38.42 -15.31
CA LYS A 335 -32.43 39.62 -15.98
C LYS A 335 -33.59 40.24 -15.21
N ASP A 336 -34.37 39.41 -14.54
CA ASP A 336 -35.53 39.83 -13.74
C ASP A 336 -35.15 40.13 -12.28
N HIS A 337 -33.85 40.16 -11.96
CA HIS A 337 -33.32 40.34 -10.60
C HIS A 337 -33.83 39.34 -9.54
N VAL A 338 -34.40 38.21 -9.97
CA VAL A 338 -34.88 37.13 -9.09
C VAL A 338 -33.75 36.17 -8.72
N LYS A 339 -33.63 35.85 -7.43
CA LYS A 339 -32.79 34.76 -6.91
C LYS A 339 -33.66 33.52 -6.74
N LEU A 340 -33.20 32.40 -7.29
CA LEU A 340 -33.79 31.08 -7.12
C LEU A 340 -32.87 30.24 -6.22
N ILE A 341 -33.43 29.67 -5.15
CA ILE A 341 -32.78 28.67 -4.30
C ILE A 341 -33.58 27.39 -4.39
N THR A 342 -32.89 26.26 -4.49
CA THR A 342 -33.51 24.93 -4.50
C THR A 342 -33.10 24.13 -3.26
N ARG A 343 -34.07 23.45 -2.66
CA ARG A 343 -33.89 22.49 -1.54
C ARG A 343 -34.58 21.19 -1.94
N HIS A 344 -33.91 20.05 -1.84
CA HIS A 344 -34.57 18.77 -2.12
C HIS A 344 -35.57 18.44 -1.00
N VAL A 345 -36.62 17.64 -1.27
CA VAL A 345 -37.56 17.20 -0.21
C VAL A 345 -36.79 16.46 0.90
N TRP A 346 -35.86 15.57 0.52
CA TRP A 346 -34.92 14.89 1.41
C TRP A 346 -33.64 15.66 1.77
N GLU A 347 -33.62 17.00 1.71
CA GLU A 347 -32.42 17.76 2.09
C GLU A 347 -32.06 17.58 3.58
N GLU A 348 -33.05 17.38 4.45
CA GLU A 348 -32.83 17.17 5.89
C GLU A 348 -31.91 15.97 6.15
N TYR A 349 -32.14 14.85 5.46
CA TYR A 349 -31.26 13.68 5.52
C TYR A 349 -29.83 14.02 5.09
N MET A 350 -29.66 14.85 4.04
CA MET A 350 -28.34 15.29 3.59
C MET A 350 -27.62 16.16 4.62
N GLU A 351 -28.35 16.98 5.37
CA GLU A 351 -27.80 17.80 6.47
C GLU A 351 -27.33 16.91 7.62
N VAL A 352 -28.12 15.91 8.03
CA VAL A 352 -27.72 14.90 9.02
C VAL A 352 -26.44 14.17 8.61
N VAL A 353 -26.31 13.76 7.34
CA VAL A 353 -25.09 13.11 6.85
C VAL A 353 -23.87 14.03 6.91
N GLU A 354 -24.03 15.33 6.64
CA GLU A 354 -22.93 16.28 6.75
C GLU A 354 -22.52 16.49 8.21
N ASP A 355 -23.45 16.49 9.16
CA ASP A 355 -23.16 16.55 10.59
C ASP A 355 -22.42 15.30 11.10
N ILE A 356 -22.86 14.10 10.67
CA ILE A 356 -22.16 12.84 10.96
C ILE A 356 -20.70 12.93 10.52
N ARG A 357 -20.44 13.50 9.34
CA ARG A 357 -19.08 13.67 8.82
C ARG A 357 -18.20 14.58 9.68
N HIS A 358 -18.78 15.59 10.33
CA HIS A 358 -18.06 16.53 11.20
C HIS A 358 -17.86 16.02 12.63
N THR A 359 -18.48 14.89 13.00
CA THR A 359 -18.32 14.25 14.31
C THR A 359 -16.87 13.78 14.54
N ILE A 360 -16.39 13.87 15.78
CA ILE A 360 -15.03 13.49 16.18
C ILE A 360 -14.78 12.00 15.87
N GLY A 361 -13.65 11.67 15.25
CA GLY A 361 -13.29 10.31 14.82
C GLY A 361 -13.66 9.96 13.37
N ASN A 362 -14.80 10.45 12.87
CA ASN A 362 -15.28 10.13 11.51
C ASN A 362 -14.38 10.69 10.39
N ARG A 363 -13.67 11.78 10.65
CA ARG A 363 -12.65 12.32 9.74
C ARG A 363 -11.45 11.38 9.57
N GLN A 364 -11.05 10.66 10.62
CA GLN A 364 -9.96 9.69 10.57
C GLN A 364 -10.40 8.45 9.77
N ILE A 365 -11.61 7.95 10.04
CA ILE A 365 -12.23 6.85 9.27
C ILE A 365 -12.31 7.21 7.78
N TYR A 366 -12.70 8.45 7.45
CA TYR A 366 -12.73 8.92 6.07
C TYR A 366 -11.35 8.88 5.38
N GLN A 367 -10.27 9.20 6.09
CA GLN A 367 -8.91 9.16 5.54
C GLN A 367 -8.47 7.73 5.20
N LEU A 368 -8.89 6.74 5.98
CA LEU A 368 -8.58 5.32 5.75
C LEU A 368 -9.12 4.80 4.41
N ARG A 369 -10.16 5.40 3.83
CA ARG A 369 -10.72 5.02 2.52
C ARG A 369 -9.66 4.98 1.41
N LYS A 370 -8.72 5.93 1.41
CA LYS A 370 -7.63 6.01 0.41
C LYS A 370 -6.67 4.83 0.52
N GLU A 371 -6.43 4.36 1.74
CA GLU A 371 -5.51 3.26 2.00
C GLU A 371 -6.15 1.90 1.70
N THR A 372 -7.45 1.77 2.00
CA THR A 372 -8.18 0.49 1.89
C THR A 372 -8.67 0.23 0.47
N ILE A 373 -9.52 1.08 -0.12
CA ILE A 373 -10.15 0.76 -1.42
C ILE A 373 -9.30 1.18 -2.63
N GLU A 374 -8.78 2.41 -2.65
CA GLU A 374 -8.07 2.90 -3.85
C GLU A 374 -6.88 1.99 -4.18
N ARG A 375 -6.20 1.49 -3.14
CA ARG A 375 -5.13 0.50 -3.27
C ARG A 375 -5.62 -0.84 -3.81
N ILE A 376 -6.77 -1.35 -3.35
CA ILE A 376 -7.37 -2.61 -3.85
C ILE A 376 -7.66 -2.49 -5.35
N PHE A 377 -8.29 -1.41 -5.80
CA PHE A 377 -8.53 -1.21 -7.23
C PHE A 377 -7.24 -1.00 -8.03
N GLY A 378 -6.25 -0.33 -7.44
CA GLY A 378 -4.90 -0.22 -8.02
C GLY A 378 -4.27 -1.60 -8.23
N THR A 379 -4.27 -2.46 -7.20
CA THR A 379 -3.76 -3.84 -7.27
C THR A 379 -4.54 -4.66 -8.30
N ALA A 380 -5.87 -4.58 -8.34
CA ALA A 380 -6.67 -5.28 -9.33
C ALA A 380 -6.29 -4.87 -10.77
N LYS A 381 -6.09 -3.58 -11.03
CA LYS A 381 -5.72 -3.05 -12.36
C LYS A 381 -4.31 -3.46 -12.78
N GLU A 382 -3.34 -3.35 -11.88
CA GLU A 382 -1.92 -3.54 -12.20
C GLU A 382 -1.48 -5.00 -12.14
N GLN A 383 -1.99 -5.79 -11.18
CA GLN A 383 -1.52 -7.16 -10.94
C GLN A 383 -2.49 -8.26 -11.39
N HIS A 384 -3.78 -7.94 -11.55
CA HIS A 384 -4.82 -8.94 -11.83
C HIS A 384 -5.51 -8.75 -13.19
N GLY A 385 -4.93 -7.93 -14.08
CA GLY A 385 -5.44 -7.78 -15.44
C GLY A 385 -6.82 -7.09 -15.53
N PHE A 386 -7.15 -6.23 -14.56
CA PHE A 386 -8.43 -5.53 -14.47
C PHE A 386 -8.44 -4.14 -15.15
N ARG A 387 -7.37 -3.77 -15.87
CA ARG A 387 -7.28 -2.46 -16.57
C ARG A 387 -8.22 -2.35 -17.78
N TYR A 388 -8.55 -3.48 -18.43
CA TYR A 388 -9.43 -3.56 -19.58
C TYR A 388 -10.42 -4.71 -19.44
N THR A 389 -11.61 -4.59 -20.03
CA THR A 389 -12.53 -5.73 -20.16
C THR A 389 -11.92 -6.73 -21.15
N GLN A 390 -11.84 -7.99 -20.75
CA GLN A 390 -11.37 -9.08 -21.65
C GLN A 390 -12.55 -9.86 -22.22
N TYR A 391 -13.71 -9.73 -21.58
CA TYR A 391 -14.96 -10.34 -21.99
C TYR A 391 -15.94 -9.24 -22.41
N ILE A 392 -16.88 -9.62 -23.26
CA ILE A 392 -17.96 -8.78 -23.77
C ILE A 392 -19.23 -9.16 -23.01
N GLY A 393 -19.99 -8.15 -22.57
CA GLY A 393 -21.23 -8.30 -21.81
C GLY A 393 -21.04 -8.26 -20.29
N LYS A 394 -22.05 -7.73 -19.61
CA LYS A 394 -22.12 -7.49 -18.16
C LYS A 394 -21.96 -8.78 -17.36
N ALA A 395 -22.74 -9.82 -17.67
CA ALA A 395 -22.67 -11.10 -16.94
C ALA A 395 -21.27 -11.72 -16.90
N ARG A 396 -20.54 -11.70 -18.04
CA ARG A 396 -19.17 -12.24 -18.10
C ARG A 396 -18.16 -11.36 -17.35
N MET A 397 -18.40 -10.05 -17.33
CA MET A 397 -17.57 -9.11 -16.59
C MET A 397 -17.85 -9.17 -15.08
N GLU A 398 -19.08 -9.44 -14.67
CA GLU A 398 -19.46 -9.73 -13.28
C GLU A 398 -18.75 -10.98 -12.77
N MET A 399 -18.81 -12.09 -13.53
CA MET A 399 -18.02 -13.29 -13.23
C MET A 399 -16.53 -12.95 -13.06
N LYS A 400 -15.94 -12.24 -14.04
CA LYS A 400 -14.51 -11.88 -13.97
C LYS A 400 -14.20 -11.04 -12.73
N ALA A 401 -15.04 -10.06 -12.42
CA ALA A 401 -14.86 -9.20 -11.25
C ALA A 401 -14.94 -10.02 -9.96
N GLY A 402 -15.99 -10.83 -9.79
CA GLY A 402 -16.17 -11.71 -8.64
C GLY A 402 -14.99 -12.66 -8.44
N LEU A 403 -14.53 -13.34 -9.49
CA LEU A 403 -13.37 -14.22 -9.43
C LEU A 403 -12.06 -13.47 -9.15
N THR A 404 -11.89 -12.26 -9.67
CA THR A 404 -10.69 -11.44 -9.41
C THR A 404 -10.62 -11.04 -7.93
N PHE A 405 -11.73 -10.57 -7.35
CA PHE A 405 -11.78 -10.21 -5.93
C PHE A 405 -11.70 -11.44 -5.03
N ALA A 406 -12.29 -12.57 -5.43
CA ALA A 406 -12.07 -13.87 -4.79
C ALA A 406 -10.56 -14.21 -4.75
N CYS A 407 -9.85 -14.11 -5.87
CA CYS A 407 -8.40 -14.35 -5.92
C CYS A 407 -7.62 -13.44 -4.96
N MET A 408 -8.01 -12.16 -4.85
CA MET A 408 -7.37 -11.22 -3.93
C MET A 408 -7.61 -11.61 -2.46
N ASN A 409 -8.82 -12.07 -2.13
CA ASN A 409 -9.15 -12.59 -0.80
C ASN A 409 -8.38 -13.89 -0.50
N LEU A 410 -8.25 -14.80 -1.47
CA LEU A 410 -7.43 -16.00 -1.35
C LEU A 410 -5.96 -15.68 -1.07
N LYS A 411 -5.37 -14.68 -1.74
CA LYS A 411 -4.00 -14.26 -1.44
C LYS A 411 -3.84 -13.80 0.01
N LYS A 412 -4.83 -13.09 0.56
CA LYS A 412 -4.83 -12.68 1.97
C LYS A 412 -4.95 -13.89 2.90
N LEU A 413 -5.90 -14.79 2.64
CA LEU A 413 -6.06 -16.04 3.39
C LEU A 413 -4.78 -16.87 3.39
N ALA A 414 -4.18 -17.09 2.21
CA ALA A 414 -2.96 -17.85 2.03
C ALA A 414 -1.76 -17.22 2.75
N LYS A 415 -1.61 -15.88 2.67
CA LYS A 415 -0.55 -15.16 3.40
C LYS A 415 -0.76 -15.29 4.90
N MET A 416 -1.97 -15.02 5.40
CA MET A 416 -2.27 -15.11 6.84
C MET A 416 -2.08 -16.54 7.37
N ALA A 417 -2.54 -17.56 6.63
CA ALA A 417 -2.34 -18.97 6.98
C ALA A 417 -0.85 -19.34 7.02
N SER A 418 -0.03 -18.77 6.12
CA SER A 418 1.43 -18.92 6.14
C SER A 418 2.09 -18.16 7.30
N ASP A 419 1.56 -17.00 7.68
CA ASP A 419 2.15 -16.13 8.70
C ASP A 419 1.95 -16.71 10.11
N PHE A 420 0.93 -17.56 10.31
CA PHE A 420 0.76 -18.33 11.55
C PHE A 420 1.68 -19.56 11.70
N GLU A 421 2.55 -19.83 10.72
CA GLU A 421 3.67 -20.76 10.82
C GLU A 421 4.97 -19.93 10.81
N LYS A 422 6.02 -20.34 11.56
CA LYS A 422 7.28 -19.57 11.64
C LYS A 422 7.72 -19.18 10.23
N PRO A 423 8.03 -17.89 9.96
CA PRO A 423 8.62 -16.94 10.91
C PRO A 423 7.69 -15.94 11.62
N ASP A 424 6.38 -15.86 11.33
CA ASP A 424 5.55 -14.70 11.75
C ASP A 424 4.51 -14.98 12.86
N LYS A 425 4.83 -15.88 13.82
CA LYS A 425 4.03 -16.08 15.05
C LYS A 425 4.57 -15.23 16.20
N VAL A 426 3.68 -14.47 16.85
CA VAL A 426 3.96 -13.91 18.19
C VAL A 426 3.86 -15.07 19.19
N HIS A 427 4.98 -15.42 19.81
CA HIS A 427 5.04 -16.42 20.86
C HIS A 427 5.12 -15.72 22.22
N THR A 428 4.29 -16.16 23.17
CA THR A 428 4.52 -15.88 24.59
C THR A 428 5.60 -16.82 25.14
N LEU A 429 6.36 -16.33 26.11
CA LEU A 429 7.27 -17.12 26.93
C LEU A 429 7.12 -16.66 28.38
N PHE A 430 6.02 -17.06 29.02
CA PHE A 430 5.84 -16.83 30.46
C PHE A 430 6.72 -17.77 31.29
N PRO A 431 6.99 -17.47 32.59
CA PRO A 431 7.87 -18.29 33.42
C PRO A 431 7.50 -19.78 33.49
N ASP A 432 6.22 -20.10 33.47
CA ASP A 432 5.66 -21.45 33.43
C ASP A 432 5.84 -22.15 32.07
N GLU A 433 6.02 -21.38 31.00
CA GLU A 433 6.21 -21.89 29.64
C GLU A 433 7.70 -22.14 29.31
N ILE A 434 8.64 -21.61 30.12
CA ILE A 434 10.09 -21.75 29.90
C ILE A 434 10.54 -23.21 29.82
N PRO A 435 10.17 -24.11 30.76
CA PRO A 435 10.60 -25.50 30.69
C PRO A 435 10.09 -26.25 29.45
N ILE A 436 8.94 -25.83 28.91
CA ILE A 436 8.27 -26.50 27.80
C ILE A 436 8.77 -25.95 26.46
N LYS A 437 8.92 -24.62 26.34
CA LYS A 437 9.20 -23.94 25.08
C LYS A 437 10.68 -23.64 24.87
N MET A 438 11.42 -23.27 25.92
CA MET A 438 12.80 -22.77 25.81
C MET A 438 13.83 -23.85 26.15
N TRP A 439 13.66 -24.59 27.24
CA TRP A 439 14.66 -25.59 27.68
C TRP A 439 14.96 -26.71 26.68
N PRO A 440 14.02 -27.20 25.85
CA PRO A 440 14.34 -28.22 24.84
C PRO A 440 15.19 -27.69 23.68
N LEU A 441 15.36 -26.37 23.55
CA LEU A 441 16.12 -25.77 22.46
C LEU A 441 17.63 -26.01 22.67
N PRO A 442 18.41 -26.07 21.58
CA PRO A 442 19.87 -26.09 21.66
C PRO A 442 20.40 -24.88 22.42
N VAL A 443 21.48 -25.06 23.20
CA VAL A 443 22.17 -23.97 23.91
C VAL A 443 22.51 -22.79 22.98
N ARG A 444 22.79 -23.08 21.71
CA ARG A 444 23.11 -22.10 20.67
C ARG A 444 22.00 -21.07 20.40
N ASP A 445 20.75 -21.43 20.69
CA ASP A 445 19.60 -20.56 20.47
C ASP A 445 19.39 -19.57 21.62
N LEU A 446 20.15 -19.71 22.72
CA LEU A 446 20.14 -18.74 23.82
C LEU A 446 20.74 -17.40 23.37
N LEU A 447 20.02 -16.31 23.64
CA LEU A 447 20.46 -14.96 23.31
C LEU A 447 21.81 -14.64 23.97
N PHE A 448 22.71 -13.98 23.23
CA PHE A 448 24.10 -13.65 23.61
C PHE A 448 25.09 -14.82 23.69
N LEU A 449 24.66 -16.05 23.44
CA LEU A 449 25.57 -17.20 23.41
C LEU A 449 26.21 -17.37 22.03
N GLY A 450 27.54 -17.22 21.95
CA GLY A 450 28.35 -17.33 20.73
C GLY A 450 28.83 -18.75 20.43
N LYS A 451 29.28 -19.02 19.19
CA LYS A 451 29.84 -20.34 18.78
C LYS A 451 31.02 -20.80 19.66
N ALA A 452 31.83 -19.86 20.13
CA ALA A 452 32.95 -20.15 21.01
C ALA A 452 32.49 -20.62 22.40
N SER A 453 31.43 -20.02 22.93
CA SER A 453 30.84 -20.41 24.22
C SER A 453 30.06 -21.71 24.11
N GLU A 454 29.31 -21.90 23.02
CA GLU A 454 28.64 -23.17 22.67
C GLU A 454 29.64 -24.32 22.66
N LYS A 455 30.78 -24.16 21.96
CA LYS A 455 31.81 -25.20 21.90
C LYS A 455 32.28 -25.64 23.29
N ARG A 456 32.55 -24.69 24.20
CA ARG A 456 32.98 -24.98 25.57
C ARG A 456 31.91 -25.70 26.40
N LEU A 457 30.64 -25.36 26.20
CA LEU A 457 29.50 -25.98 26.89
C LEU A 457 29.24 -27.40 26.36
N THR A 458 29.27 -27.58 25.05
CA THR A 458 29.15 -28.89 24.39
C THR A 458 30.28 -29.83 24.79
N GLU A 459 31.52 -29.33 24.90
CA GLU A 459 32.67 -30.10 25.43
C GLU A 459 32.48 -30.50 26.91
N ALA A 460 31.68 -29.76 27.66
CA ALA A 460 31.30 -30.06 29.05
C ALA A 460 30.01 -30.90 29.16
N GLY A 461 29.42 -31.34 28.04
CA GLY A 461 28.20 -32.18 28.02
C GLY A 461 26.88 -31.40 28.14
N ILE A 462 26.91 -30.07 28.01
CA ILE A 462 25.72 -29.20 28.09
C ILE A 462 25.27 -28.89 26.66
N HIS A 463 24.14 -29.47 26.24
CA HIS A 463 23.68 -29.40 24.83
C HIS A 463 22.41 -28.58 24.64
N THR A 464 21.52 -28.55 25.63
CA THR A 464 20.25 -27.81 25.62
C THR A 464 20.24 -26.65 26.63
N ILE A 465 19.37 -25.66 26.40
CA ILE A 465 19.18 -24.55 27.36
C ILE A 465 18.74 -25.11 28.73
N GLY A 466 17.97 -26.21 28.71
CA GLY A 466 17.58 -26.95 29.91
C GLY A 466 18.78 -27.52 30.66
N ASP A 467 19.74 -28.15 29.98
CA ASP A 467 20.95 -28.69 30.62
C ASP A 467 21.73 -27.57 31.33
N MET A 468 21.80 -26.40 30.70
CA MET A 468 22.47 -25.23 31.26
C MET A 468 21.73 -24.66 32.48
N ALA A 469 20.40 -24.64 32.47
CA ALA A 469 19.58 -24.16 33.58
C ALA A 469 19.60 -25.11 34.80
N HIS A 470 19.74 -26.43 34.57
CA HIS A 470 19.86 -27.43 35.63
C HIS A 470 21.29 -27.58 36.18
N SER A 471 22.29 -27.05 35.47
CA SER A 471 23.68 -27.03 35.94
C SER A 471 23.86 -26.05 37.10
N SER A 472 24.93 -26.22 37.89
CA SER A 472 25.25 -25.23 38.92
C SER A 472 25.79 -23.94 38.28
N GLU A 473 25.42 -22.79 38.84
CA GLU A 473 25.91 -21.49 38.35
C GLU A 473 27.44 -21.41 38.36
N GLU A 474 28.08 -21.99 39.39
CA GLU A 474 29.54 -22.03 39.56
C GLU A 474 30.25 -22.81 38.44
N GLU A 475 29.63 -23.87 37.90
CA GLU A 475 30.16 -24.62 36.76
C GLU A 475 30.12 -23.77 35.49
N ILE A 476 29.00 -23.08 35.23
CA ILE A 476 28.86 -22.20 34.07
C ILE A 476 29.85 -21.04 34.14
N GLN A 477 30.02 -20.43 35.32
CA GLN A 477 31.01 -19.38 35.53
C GLN A 477 32.45 -19.86 35.32
N ARG A 478 32.79 -21.10 35.71
CA ARG A 478 34.10 -21.69 35.43
C ARG A 478 34.36 -21.89 33.93
N LEU A 479 33.35 -22.28 33.17
CA LEU A 479 33.48 -22.54 31.72
C LEU A 479 33.53 -21.26 30.88
N LEU A 480 32.71 -20.26 31.23
CA LEU A 480 32.48 -19.06 30.40
C LEU A 480 33.09 -17.77 30.98
N GLY A 481 33.59 -17.83 32.21
CA GLY A 481 34.08 -16.69 32.98
C GLY A 481 33.00 -16.09 33.87
N SER A 482 33.40 -15.50 35.00
CA SER A 482 32.49 -15.08 36.08
C SER A 482 31.32 -14.20 35.60
N LYS A 483 31.59 -13.10 34.88
CA LYS A 483 30.52 -12.16 34.44
C LYS A 483 29.61 -12.75 33.35
N ALA A 484 30.21 -13.30 32.30
CA ALA A 484 29.45 -13.82 31.16
C ALA A 484 28.69 -15.10 31.51
N GLY A 485 29.30 -15.96 32.34
CA GLY A 485 28.68 -17.19 32.83
C GLY A 485 27.48 -16.91 33.73
N HIS A 486 27.60 -15.97 34.67
CA HIS A 486 26.48 -15.52 35.51
C HIS A 486 25.30 -15.02 34.66
N GLN A 487 25.57 -14.13 33.71
CA GLN A 487 24.55 -13.54 32.85
C GLN A 487 23.86 -14.60 31.98
N LEU A 488 24.62 -15.49 31.34
CA LEU A 488 24.04 -16.54 30.48
C LEU A 488 23.27 -17.58 31.31
N TYR A 489 23.71 -17.89 32.52
CA TYR A 489 22.97 -18.77 33.43
C TYR A 489 21.61 -18.17 33.80
N GLN A 490 21.57 -16.88 34.18
CA GLN A 490 20.32 -16.18 34.44
C GLN A 490 19.38 -16.21 33.23
N TYR A 491 19.90 -15.98 32.03
CA TYR A 491 19.10 -16.06 30.80
C TYR A 491 18.56 -17.47 30.51
N ALA A 492 19.34 -18.52 30.77
CA ALA A 492 18.86 -19.91 30.62
C ALA A 492 17.71 -20.23 31.60
N CYS A 493 17.71 -19.60 32.78
CA CYS A 493 16.62 -19.64 33.76
C CYS A 493 15.47 -18.65 33.45
N GLY A 494 15.58 -17.85 32.39
CA GLY A 494 14.61 -16.81 32.01
C GLY A 494 14.55 -15.61 32.95
N ILE A 495 15.64 -15.34 33.68
CA ILE A 495 15.78 -14.20 34.57
C ILE A 495 16.53 -13.09 33.82
N ASP A 496 15.87 -11.96 33.58
CA ASP A 496 16.50 -10.72 33.10
C ASP A 496 15.87 -9.52 33.82
N ASN A 497 16.68 -8.84 34.64
CA ASN A 497 16.27 -7.66 35.40
C ASN A 497 16.67 -6.36 34.70
N SER A 498 17.16 -6.42 33.45
CA SER A 498 17.56 -5.23 32.72
C SER A 498 16.33 -4.36 32.38
N PRO A 499 16.36 -3.05 32.68
CA PRO A 499 15.22 -2.18 32.40
C PRO A 499 15.11 -1.92 30.89
N VAL A 500 13.88 -1.93 30.37
CA VAL A 500 13.61 -1.45 29.00
C VAL A 500 13.79 0.07 28.97
N LYS A 501 14.90 0.54 28.40
CA LYS A 501 15.16 1.97 28.22
C LYS A 501 14.40 2.48 27.00
N ALA A 502 13.51 3.44 27.19
CA ALA A 502 12.75 4.07 26.10
C ALA A 502 13.63 4.89 25.15
N GLN A 503 14.74 5.43 25.65
CA GLN A 503 15.68 6.19 24.86
C GLN A 503 16.93 5.35 24.55
N PRO A 504 17.40 5.35 23.28
CA PRO A 504 18.66 4.70 22.94
C PRO A 504 19.82 5.37 23.70
N GLU A 505 20.78 4.57 24.17
CA GLU A 505 22.00 5.12 24.76
C GLU A 505 22.76 5.94 23.72
N GLU A 506 23.35 7.05 24.16
CA GLU A 506 24.23 7.83 23.31
C GLU A 506 25.39 6.99 22.80
N ALA A 507 25.78 7.23 21.54
CA ALA A 507 26.88 6.51 20.92
C ALA A 507 28.17 6.72 21.73
N LYS A 508 28.89 5.64 22.04
CA LYS A 508 30.17 5.68 22.77
C LYS A 508 31.36 6.06 21.86
N GLY A 509 31.13 6.04 20.54
CA GLY A 509 32.13 6.35 19.52
C GLY A 509 31.57 6.14 18.11
N PHE A 510 32.30 6.64 17.11
CA PHE A 510 31.99 6.50 15.70
C PHE A 510 33.15 5.81 14.99
N SER A 511 32.86 4.80 14.17
CA SER A 511 33.88 4.09 13.40
C SER A 511 33.41 3.75 11.99
N VAL A 512 34.39 3.67 11.08
CA VAL A 512 34.22 3.18 9.71
C VAL A 512 35.40 2.28 9.39
N GLU A 513 35.10 1.12 8.83
CA GLU A 513 36.09 0.19 8.31
C GLU A 513 35.72 -0.32 6.92
N THR A 514 36.74 -0.55 6.10
CA THR A 514 36.63 -1.01 4.73
C THR A 514 37.48 -2.25 4.55
N THR A 515 36.84 -3.37 4.24
CA THR A 515 37.51 -4.56 3.68
C THR A 515 37.68 -4.37 2.18
N PHE A 516 38.89 -4.56 1.68
CA PHE A 516 39.21 -4.36 0.27
C PHE A 516 38.95 -5.60 -0.57
N ASN A 517 38.67 -5.39 -1.87
CA ASN A 517 38.56 -6.48 -2.84
C ASN A 517 39.97 -6.97 -3.23
N ASP A 518 40.81 -6.01 -3.60
CA ASP A 518 42.22 -6.19 -3.92
C ASP A 518 43.08 -5.67 -2.76
N ASP A 519 44.18 -6.35 -2.48
CA ASP A 519 44.99 -6.07 -1.29
C ASP A 519 45.87 -4.83 -1.49
N ILE A 520 45.93 -3.99 -0.46
CA ILE A 520 46.66 -2.73 -0.51
C ILE A 520 48.07 -2.93 0.03
N VAL A 521 49.07 -2.54 -0.76
CA VAL A 521 50.50 -2.78 -0.46
C VAL A 521 51.33 -1.51 -0.39
N SER A 522 50.78 -0.34 -0.73
CA SER A 522 51.51 0.94 -0.70
C SER A 522 50.84 2.00 0.17
N VAL A 523 51.66 2.84 0.81
CA VAL A 523 51.18 3.99 1.61
C VAL A 523 50.33 4.92 0.75
N GLU A 524 50.75 5.15 -0.49
CA GLU A 524 50.07 6.05 -1.43
C GLU A 524 48.63 5.62 -1.73
N GLN A 525 48.35 4.32 -1.69
CA GLN A 525 46.99 3.78 -1.81
C GLN A 525 46.19 3.92 -0.52
N VAL A 526 46.84 3.81 0.65
CA VAL A 526 46.18 3.89 1.96
C VAL A 526 45.76 5.32 2.31
N LEU A 527 46.60 6.32 2.03
CA LEU A 527 46.36 7.70 2.47
C LEU A 527 45.03 8.29 1.97
N PRO A 528 44.66 8.19 0.68
CA PRO A 528 43.35 8.65 0.21
C PRO A 528 42.17 7.95 0.89
N ILE A 529 42.31 6.65 1.15
CA ILE A 529 41.27 5.84 1.80
C ILE A 529 41.11 6.22 3.26
N LEU A 530 42.23 6.43 3.96
CA LEU A 530 42.24 6.87 5.35
C LEU A 530 41.59 8.25 5.48
N LEU A 531 41.87 9.16 4.53
CA LEU A 531 41.24 10.48 4.47
C LEU A 531 39.72 10.37 4.25
N GLU A 532 39.29 9.52 3.32
CA GLU A 532 37.86 9.29 3.07
C GLU A 532 37.16 8.74 4.33
N GLN A 533 37.78 7.78 5.02
CA GLN A 533 37.23 7.24 6.28
C GLN A 533 37.16 8.30 7.38
N CYS A 534 38.20 9.13 7.53
CA CYS A 534 38.19 10.25 8.48
C CYS A 534 37.06 11.24 8.18
N ASP A 535 36.86 11.61 6.90
CA ASP A 535 35.78 12.52 6.49
C ASP A 535 34.41 11.95 6.83
N ILE A 536 34.16 10.66 6.53
CA ILE A 536 32.88 10.00 6.82
C ILE A 536 32.62 9.94 8.33
N VAL A 537 33.60 9.51 9.12
CA VAL A 537 33.43 9.36 10.58
C VAL A 537 33.26 10.72 11.24
N ALA A 538 34.03 11.73 10.80
CA ALA A 538 33.94 13.09 11.32
C ALA A 538 32.60 13.74 10.96
N THR A 539 32.09 13.62 9.73
CA THR A 539 30.75 14.10 9.36
C THR A 539 29.66 13.45 10.23
N ARG A 540 29.74 12.13 10.49
CA ARG A 540 28.76 11.42 11.35
C ARG A 540 28.80 11.94 12.79
N MET A 541 29.99 12.18 13.32
CA MET A 541 30.17 12.74 14.65
C MET A 541 29.64 14.18 14.75
N ARG A 542 29.96 15.04 13.77
CA ARG A 542 29.47 16.43 13.69
C ARG A 542 27.96 16.53 13.58
N ARG A 543 27.29 15.61 12.88
CA ARG A 543 25.81 15.55 12.82
C ARG A 543 25.16 15.33 14.19
N LYS A 544 25.87 14.69 15.12
CA LYS A 544 25.44 14.50 16.51
C LYS A 544 25.98 15.59 17.44
N GLU A 545 26.58 16.64 16.88
CA GLU A 545 27.14 17.78 17.61
C GLU A 545 28.23 17.39 18.64
N LYS A 546 28.89 16.24 18.43
CA LYS A 546 29.94 15.73 19.31
C LYS A 546 31.35 16.09 18.81
N LYS A 547 32.31 16.15 19.72
CA LYS A 547 33.76 16.16 19.45
C LYS A 547 34.43 14.93 20.06
N CYS A 548 35.57 14.47 19.53
CA CYS A 548 36.32 13.34 20.09
C CYS A 548 37.70 13.76 20.62
N THR A 549 38.20 13.03 21.62
CA THR A 549 39.61 13.13 22.04
C THR A 549 40.43 11.87 21.77
N SER A 550 39.80 10.73 21.46
CA SER A 550 40.54 9.50 21.18
C SER A 550 40.37 9.06 19.75
N ILE A 551 41.49 8.88 19.05
CA ILE A 551 41.57 8.46 17.65
C ILE A 551 42.29 7.12 17.59
N SER A 552 41.74 6.16 16.85
CA SER A 552 42.33 4.85 16.64
C SER A 552 42.29 4.43 15.18
N VAL A 553 43.35 3.74 14.75
CA VAL A 553 43.45 3.13 13.42
C VAL A 553 43.56 1.63 13.59
N ASN A 554 42.68 0.91 12.92
CA ASN A 554 42.60 -0.54 12.94
C ASN A 554 42.88 -1.08 11.54
N PHE A 555 43.66 -2.14 11.44
CA PHE A 555 43.87 -2.82 10.16
C PHE A 555 44.01 -4.32 10.33
N ARG A 556 43.70 -5.03 9.25
CA ARG A 556 43.77 -6.50 9.19
C ARG A 556 44.71 -6.92 8.07
N THR A 557 45.60 -7.86 8.38
CA THR A 557 46.50 -8.48 7.40
C THR A 557 45.79 -9.59 6.61
N LEU A 558 46.45 -10.13 5.58
CA LEU A 558 45.96 -11.28 4.81
C LEU A 558 45.69 -12.53 5.65
N ASP A 559 46.46 -12.72 6.72
CA ASP A 559 46.29 -13.83 7.66
C ASP A 559 45.15 -13.61 8.66
N PHE A 560 44.28 -12.63 8.40
CA PHE A 560 43.16 -12.22 9.26
C PHE A 560 43.59 -11.80 10.68
N ARG A 561 44.84 -11.37 10.85
CA ARG A 561 45.34 -10.82 12.12
C ARG A 561 44.95 -9.35 12.24
N ASN A 562 44.26 -9.00 13.32
CA ASN A 562 43.88 -7.61 13.61
C ASN A 562 45.00 -6.90 14.38
N LYS A 563 45.30 -5.67 14.00
CA LYS A 563 46.15 -4.75 14.77
C LYS A 563 45.40 -3.42 14.91
N SER A 564 45.54 -2.80 16.08
CA SER A 564 44.93 -1.52 16.42
C SER A 564 45.98 -0.65 17.07
N HIS A 565 46.05 0.63 16.70
CA HIS A 565 46.87 1.63 17.37
C HIS A 565 46.03 2.87 17.67
N GLN A 566 46.15 3.41 18.87
CA GLN A 566 45.30 4.50 19.35
C GLN A 566 46.10 5.57 20.08
N MET A 567 45.61 6.81 20.02
CA MET A 567 46.11 7.92 20.83
C MET A 567 44.97 8.76 21.39
N THR A 568 45.26 9.51 22.45
CA THR A 568 44.37 10.54 22.99
C THR A 568 45.00 11.89 22.74
N ILE A 569 44.26 12.80 22.10
CA ILE A 569 44.64 14.18 21.87
C ILE A 569 44.17 15.06 23.05
N PRO A 570 44.92 16.13 23.39
CA PRO A 570 44.59 16.97 24.55
C PRO A 570 43.33 17.82 24.34
N ASN A 571 43.08 18.28 23.11
CA ASN A 571 41.94 19.12 22.77
C ASN A 571 40.93 18.32 21.95
N ALA A 572 39.65 18.38 22.32
CA ALA A 572 38.60 17.70 21.58
C ALA A 572 38.43 18.33 20.19
N THR A 573 38.39 17.49 19.15
CA THR A 573 38.30 17.96 17.76
C THR A 573 37.11 17.34 17.03
N ASP A 574 36.56 18.10 16.10
CA ASP A 574 35.57 17.70 15.09
C ASP A 574 36.08 17.90 13.65
N THR A 575 37.31 18.35 13.48
CA THR A 575 37.86 18.76 12.17
C THR A 575 38.49 17.58 11.45
N THR A 576 38.08 17.33 10.21
CA THR A 576 38.52 16.17 9.43
C THR A 576 40.04 16.16 9.21
N ASP A 577 40.64 17.33 8.99
CA ASP A 577 42.09 17.47 8.74
C ASP A 577 42.95 17.10 9.96
N GLU A 578 42.50 17.48 11.17
CA GLU A 578 43.20 17.16 12.42
C GLU A 578 43.10 15.66 12.72
N ILE A 579 41.91 15.09 12.51
CA ILE A 579 41.69 13.65 12.65
C ILE A 579 42.58 12.87 11.67
N TYR A 580 42.60 13.30 10.40
CA TYR A 580 43.39 12.64 9.36
C TYR A 580 44.89 12.68 9.63
N LYS A 581 45.45 13.81 10.08
CA LYS A 581 46.87 13.92 10.43
C LYS A 581 47.27 12.96 11.55
N ASN A 582 46.45 12.87 12.59
CA ASN A 582 46.68 11.96 13.70
C ASN A 582 46.52 10.50 13.28
N ALA A 583 45.51 10.18 12.46
CA ALA A 583 45.34 8.84 11.89
C ALA A 583 46.52 8.44 10.99
N GLN A 584 47.02 9.34 10.16
CA GLN A 584 48.20 9.09 9.32
C GLN A 584 49.44 8.77 10.16
N LYS A 585 49.65 9.51 11.26
CA LYS A 585 50.73 9.25 12.21
C LYS A 585 50.59 7.85 12.84
N LEU A 586 49.41 7.53 13.38
CA LEU A 586 49.12 6.21 13.97
C LEU A 586 49.37 5.07 12.97
N PHE A 587 48.91 5.23 11.73
CA PHE A 587 49.10 4.25 10.68
C PHE A 587 50.59 4.03 10.38
N THR A 588 51.36 5.12 10.24
CA THR A 588 52.79 5.05 9.90
C THR A 588 53.62 4.43 11.03
N GLU A 589 53.27 4.67 12.30
CA GLU A 589 53.94 4.07 13.46
C GLU A 589 53.67 2.56 13.60
N SER A 590 52.50 2.10 13.16
CA SER A 590 52.02 0.73 13.40
C SER A 590 52.22 -0.20 12.20
N TRP A 591 52.22 0.34 10.98
CA TRP A 591 52.28 -0.44 9.75
C TRP A 591 53.72 -0.78 9.36
N LYS A 592 53.99 -2.07 9.13
CA LYS A 592 55.33 -2.60 8.82
C LYS A 592 55.55 -2.90 7.33
N GLY A 593 54.67 -2.42 6.45
CA GLY A 593 54.70 -2.73 5.01
C GLY A 593 54.05 -4.07 4.64
N GLU A 594 53.25 -4.65 5.54
CA GLU A 594 52.51 -5.89 5.27
C GLU A 594 51.24 -5.61 4.43
N PRO A 595 50.85 -6.48 3.48
CA PRO A 595 49.62 -6.29 2.69
C PRO A 595 48.36 -6.20 3.57
N LEU A 596 47.51 -5.24 3.27
CA LEU A 596 46.31 -4.93 4.06
C LEU A 596 45.03 -5.42 3.37
N ARG A 597 44.21 -6.14 4.15
CA ARG A 597 42.89 -6.61 3.75
C ARG A 597 41.77 -5.69 4.24
N LEU A 598 41.98 -5.02 5.37
CA LEU A 598 41.03 -4.06 5.95
C LEU A 598 41.79 -2.91 6.59
N ILE A 599 41.23 -1.70 6.48
CA ILE A 599 41.61 -0.56 7.30
C ILE A 599 40.35 0.11 7.85
N GLY A 600 40.45 0.71 9.04
CA GLY A 600 39.38 1.48 9.63
C GLY A 600 39.90 2.53 10.61
N VAL A 601 39.05 3.53 10.85
CA VAL A 601 39.29 4.61 11.83
C VAL A 601 38.13 4.60 12.81
N ALA A 602 38.44 4.74 14.10
CA ALA A 602 37.43 4.92 15.13
C ALA A 602 37.76 6.11 16.04
N LEU A 603 36.74 6.93 16.30
CA LEU A 603 36.73 8.09 17.19
C LEU A 603 35.95 7.72 18.44
N THR A 604 36.58 7.84 19.60
CA THR A 604 35.99 7.51 20.90
C THR A 604 36.27 8.61 21.93
N ASN A 605 35.72 8.46 23.14
CA ASN A 605 35.74 9.48 24.18
C ASN A 605 35.14 10.81 23.68
N LEU A 606 33.84 10.75 23.41
CA LEU A 606 33.06 11.85 22.85
C LEU A 606 32.70 12.87 23.94
N THR A 607 32.66 14.14 23.56
CA THR A 607 32.35 15.27 24.46
C THR A 607 31.35 16.21 23.78
N ASP A 608 30.50 16.82 24.60
CA ASP A 608 29.54 17.87 24.24
C ASP A 608 30.08 19.28 24.48
N GLU A 609 31.30 19.37 25.03
CA GLU A 609 31.83 20.63 25.52
C GLU A 609 32.01 21.63 24.37
N SER A 610 31.25 22.73 24.44
CA SER A 610 31.30 23.86 23.52
C SER A 610 32.50 24.78 23.77
N PHE A 611 33.15 24.65 24.93
CA PHE A 611 34.24 25.52 25.36
C PHE A 611 35.57 24.88 24.98
N GLU A 612 36.37 25.60 24.21
CA GLU A 612 37.69 25.18 23.79
C GLU A 612 38.72 26.12 24.39
N GLN A 613 39.73 25.55 25.06
CA GLN A 613 40.87 26.33 25.51
C GLN A 613 41.72 26.70 24.29
N LEU A 614 41.74 27.98 23.94
CA LEU A 614 42.56 28.49 22.84
C LEU A 614 44.05 28.33 23.18
N SER A 615 44.80 27.76 22.24
CA SER A 615 46.24 27.69 22.36
C SER A 615 46.86 29.03 21.96
N LEU A 616 47.83 29.51 22.75
CA LEU A 616 48.61 30.71 22.43
C LEU A 616 49.59 30.48 21.26
N PHE A 617 49.93 29.21 20.98
CA PHE A 617 50.96 28.83 20.02
C PHE A 617 50.42 28.21 18.73
N GLU A 618 49.11 27.97 18.65
CA GLU A 618 48.45 27.46 17.45
C GLU A 618 47.74 28.57 16.68
N ASP A 619 47.67 28.41 15.36
CA ASP A 619 46.93 29.30 14.47
C ASP A 619 45.42 29.01 14.58
N ASN A 620 44.79 29.63 15.58
CA ASN A 620 43.36 29.48 15.88
C ASN A 620 42.47 29.93 14.69
N GLU A 621 42.90 30.92 13.90
CA GLU A 621 42.15 31.39 12.72
C GLU A 621 42.10 30.31 11.64
N LYS A 622 43.23 29.65 11.40
CA LYS A 622 43.32 28.54 10.46
C LYS A 622 42.45 27.37 10.91
N LYS A 623 42.44 27.03 12.20
CA LYS A 623 41.59 25.96 12.75
C LYS A 623 40.10 26.26 12.52
N GLU A 624 39.66 27.48 12.85
CA GLU A 624 38.28 27.92 12.67
C GLU A 624 37.88 27.93 11.17
N ARG A 625 38.81 28.29 10.27
CA ARG A 625 38.59 28.22 8.82
C ARG A 625 38.32 26.79 8.34
N TYR A 626 39.09 25.81 8.79
CA TYR A 626 38.87 24.40 8.43
C TYR A 626 37.56 23.86 9.00
N ARG A 627 37.21 24.26 10.22
CA ARG A 627 35.93 23.89 10.83
C ARG A 627 34.74 24.41 10.03
N LYS A 628 34.77 25.69 9.65
CA LYS A 628 33.75 26.30 8.77
C LYS A 628 33.68 25.64 7.40
N LEU A 629 34.82 25.24 6.84
CA LEU A 629 34.87 24.50 5.58
C LEU A 629 34.14 23.15 5.70
N ASP A 630 34.47 22.35 6.71
CA ASP A 630 33.85 21.05 6.93
C ASP A 630 32.34 21.17 7.19
N ALA A 631 31.91 22.15 7.99
CA ALA A 631 30.49 22.45 8.22
C ALA A 631 29.76 22.83 6.92
N THR A 632 30.37 23.68 6.08
CA THR A 632 29.80 24.08 4.78
C THR A 632 29.70 22.89 3.83
N MET A 633 30.71 22.02 3.81
CA MET A 633 30.68 20.79 3.01
C MET A 633 29.54 19.87 3.45
N ASP A 634 29.34 19.71 4.77
CA ASP A 634 28.27 18.89 5.33
C ASP A 634 26.87 19.45 4.98
N GLU A 635 26.67 20.77 5.01
CA GLU A 635 25.41 21.41 4.61
C GLU A 635 25.09 21.18 3.11
N ILE A 636 26.09 21.33 2.24
CA ILE A 636 25.94 21.10 0.80
C ILE A 636 25.57 19.64 0.54
N ARG A 637 26.27 18.70 1.21
CA ARG A 637 26.00 17.26 1.11
C ARG A 637 24.60 16.91 1.60
N LYS A 638 24.13 17.54 2.68
CA LYS A 638 22.77 17.36 3.20
C LYS A 638 21.69 17.80 2.21
N LYS A 639 21.90 18.93 1.51
CA LYS A 639 20.92 19.48 0.55
C LYS A 639 20.92 18.78 -0.81
N PHE A 640 22.09 18.48 -1.36
CA PHE A 640 22.24 18.05 -2.77
C PHE A 640 22.70 16.59 -2.93
N GLY A 641 23.02 15.90 -1.84
CA GLY A 641 23.54 14.54 -1.84
C GLY A 641 25.05 14.46 -1.64
N ASN A 642 25.50 13.36 -1.03
CA ASN A 642 26.90 13.13 -0.63
C ASN A 642 27.87 12.96 -1.82
N ASP A 643 27.39 12.90 -3.05
CA ASP A 643 28.17 12.69 -4.27
C ASP A 643 28.57 13.99 -4.99
N LYS A 644 27.94 15.12 -4.63
CA LYS A 644 28.13 16.40 -5.33
C LYS A 644 29.42 17.12 -4.97
N ILE A 645 29.94 16.91 -3.76
CA ILE A 645 31.18 17.52 -3.30
C ILE A 645 32.07 16.49 -2.59
N ILE A 646 33.27 16.31 -3.13
CA ILE A 646 34.30 15.41 -2.62
C ILE A 646 35.65 16.12 -2.60
N ARG A 647 36.52 15.75 -1.67
CA ARG A 647 37.89 16.27 -1.62
C ARG A 647 38.67 15.74 -2.83
N ALA A 648 39.44 16.59 -3.49
CA ALA A 648 40.14 16.24 -4.74
C ALA A 648 41.10 15.05 -4.59
N SER A 649 41.70 14.89 -3.40
CA SER A 649 42.57 13.75 -3.05
C SER A 649 41.85 12.39 -3.06
N ILE A 650 40.52 12.37 -3.05
CA ILE A 650 39.67 11.15 -3.04
C ILE A 650 39.20 10.80 -4.47
N MET A 651 39.35 11.69 -5.46
CA MET A 651 38.81 11.46 -6.81
C MET A 651 39.35 10.21 -7.53
N ASN A 652 40.57 9.79 -7.20
CA ASN A 652 41.24 8.65 -7.83
C ASN A 652 41.18 7.35 -7.01
N SER A 653 40.58 7.35 -5.81
CA SER A 653 40.43 6.11 -5.04
C SER A 653 39.31 5.26 -5.65
N SER A 654 39.70 4.20 -6.34
CA SER A 654 38.83 3.24 -7.05
C SER A 654 37.95 2.37 -6.12
N THR A 655 37.97 2.63 -4.81
CA THR A 655 37.30 1.83 -3.80
C THR A 655 35.89 2.37 -3.56
N GLY A 656 34.86 1.53 -3.70
CA GLY A 656 33.44 1.89 -3.53
C GLY A 656 33.00 2.28 -2.11
N ILE A 657 33.87 2.93 -1.34
CA ILE A 657 33.66 3.37 0.06
C ILE A 657 32.54 4.41 0.12
N ALA A 658 32.52 5.36 -0.82
CA ALA A 658 31.42 6.31 -0.99
C ALA A 658 30.04 5.65 -1.12
N LYS A 659 29.91 4.45 -1.74
CA LYS A 659 28.62 3.73 -1.81
C LYS A 659 28.18 3.15 -0.47
N LYS A 660 29.12 2.65 0.35
CA LYS A 660 28.84 2.06 1.66
C LYS A 660 28.49 3.13 2.70
N ALA A 661 29.19 4.26 2.66
CA ALA A 661 28.87 5.46 3.45
C ALA A 661 27.48 6.03 3.11
N ARG A 662 27.12 6.09 1.82
CA ARG A 662 25.77 6.49 1.35
C ARG A 662 24.65 5.61 1.91
N ALA A 663 24.87 4.30 2.00
CA ALA A 663 23.88 3.36 2.54
C ALA A 663 23.75 3.51 4.07
N GLN A 664 24.86 3.71 4.78
CA GLN A 664 24.84 3.91 6.24
C GLN A 664 24.19 5.25 6.63
N MET A 665 24.51 6.35 5.92
CA MET A 665 23.93 7.66 6.21
C MET A 665 22.42 7.73 5.91
N LYS A 666 21.95 7.10 4.82
CA LYS A 666 20.50 6.99 4.53
C LYS A 666 19.76 6.22 5.62
N ASN A 667 20.34 5.12 6.11
CA ASN A 667 19.73 4.33 7.19
C ASN A 667 19.67 5.08 8.53
N GLU A 668 20.57 6.03 8.79
CA GLU A 668 20.52 6.88 9.98
C GLU A 668 19.43 7.96 9.86
N ASP A 669 19.30 8.61 8.70
CA ASP A 669 18.23 9.58 8.42
C ASP A 669 16.82 8.92 8.43
N ASP A 670 16.70 7.69 7.91
CA ASP A 670 15.46 6.89 7.94
C ASP A 670 15.11 6.38 9.35
N LYS A 671 16.08 6.27 10.26
CA LYS A 671 15.83 5.92 11.67
C LYS A 671 15.34 7.11 12.48
N GLU A 672 15.93 8.29 12.28
CA GLU A 672 15.52 9.51 12.98
C GLU A 672 14.10 9.95 12.61
N SER A 673 13.70 9.79 11.34
CA SER A 673 12.32 10.09 10.90
C SER A 673 11.25 9.17 11.51
N ARG A 674 11.58 7.92 11.84
CA ARG A 674 10.66 6.96 12.47
C ARG A 674 10.50 7.13 13.99
N THR A 675 11.35 7.91 14.63
CA THR A 675 11.28 8.21 16.08
C THR A 675 10.49 9.48 16.41
N VAL A 676 10.01 10.20 15.40
CA VAL A 676 9.23 11.45 15.54
C VAL A 676 7.73 11.23 15.26
N GLU A 677 7.33 10.02 14.84
CA GLU A 677 5.94 9.54 14.77
C GLU A 677 5.67 8.54 15.91
#